data_AF-A0A7C1IN16-F1
#
_entry.id   AF-A0A7C1IN16-F1
#
_cell.length_a   1.000
_cell.length_b   1.000
_cell.length_c   1.000
_cell.angle_alpha   90.00
_cell.angle_beta   90.00
_cell.angle_gamma   90.00
#
_symmetry.space_group_name_H-M   'P 1'
#
loop_
_entity.id
_entity.type
_entity.pdbx_description
1 polymer ?
#
loop_
_entity_poly.entity_id
_entity_poly.type
_entity_poly.pdbx_seq_one_letter_code
_entity_poly.pdbx_strand_id
1 'polypeptide(L)'
;MLIYSYKEIQMQKFLWGFGIAFAATGFYVSSVGAQGRPDIEAVRQRVRDKGYTFEVGPNAATEHALENLCGTVVPADFTQRVTKAEPAESEPLPAAFDWRKLDGCTPVKNQGGCGSCWAFAAMGIVESQYLIRDGAELDLSEQWLISCTDAGNCDGGWYGAALNHMISQPDYINKIGAPTEMLYPYEARDADCAVPAEAGRYSITEWGAVGQDIEAIKQAIMTYGPVAVTIYANDLFQCYIGGIFNAHESGMNNHAVVLVGWDDTQGQEGIWYLRNSWGAGWGENGYMRIEYDRNNVGQAPCYAALTPENEPNELHVPSAFPSISAAMQMAADRDTIILAPGVYTGPENTNIRFSGKAVAIRSINPADKDVVAATVIDCQGSNEQPGRAFIFDGGEGPDAVVNGLTIRNGYPLDNGGAIYCYFSSPTIKNCVFENNTAAGYRKAGGAIALYNSNARILRCRIQNNAASSFGGGISIRVNSSPWISECEILDNTAGMEGGGLYAWVDARITLENSVIAGNYAGQAGGGLFFYECTPADVNEVTPASQIHLSEAIGPDPNAPAIGFCTIADNRTGGLGGGLFAMDSMVQLHNSIVWNNQAAEPEGDQLALIDDWLNRTTLKVRYCDVMGLDQGHFIDARSILQWDEGNFDADPLFADAEDGRNYHLKSAAGRWDPTAGDWVLDDGGNFDPTDDENSPCIDAGDPALEVRNELRCHGDRINIGAYGGTEKASRSPHEKCCMQCLPGDLNCDCIINLEDLAILMENWLKCNMLPRHHCM
;
A
#
# COMPACT_ATOMS: atom_id res chain seq x y z
N MET A 1 38.29 31.88 33.44
CA MET A 1 37.35 31.70 34.57
C MET A 1 36.35 30.66 34.10
N LEU A 2 36.38 29.46 34.71
CA LEU A 2 35.46 28.30 34.54
C LEU A 2 35.38 27.68 33.12
N ILE A 3 36.35 26.86 32.70
CA ILE A 3 36.51 25.38 32.78
C ILE A 3 36.24 24.72 31.41
N TYR A 4 37.31 24.18 30.84
CA TYR A 4 37.44 23.37 29.63
C TYR A 4 37.18 21.88 29.91
N SER A 5 36.76 21.16 28.86
CA SER A 5 37.05 19.74 28.54
C SER A 5 36.56 18.64 29.50
N TYR A 6 35.53 17.89 29.09
CA TYR A 6 35.17 16.57 29.64
C TYR A 6 34.40 15.75 28.59
N LYS A 7 35.09 15.02 27.70
CA LYS A 7 34.51 13.82 27.01
C LYS A 7 35.51 12.93 26.25
N GLU A 8 36.73 12.80 26.77
CA GLU A 8 37.57 11.62 26.51
C GLU A 8 38.14 11.16 27.85
N ILE A 9 38.21 9.84 28.07
CA ILE A 9 38.62 9.14 29.31
C ILE A 9 37.48 8.88 30.32
N GLN A 10 36.57 7.94 30.01
CA GLN A 10 35.94 7.00 30.98
C GLN A 10 35.36 5.76 30.27
N MET A 11 36.20 4.98 29.58
CA MET A 11 35.83 3.61 29.15
C MET A 11 36.94 2.62 29.51
N GLN A 12 37.44 2.69 30.75
CA GLN A 12 38.39 1.74 31.35
C GLN A 12 38.01 1.31 32.77
N LYS A 13 36.73 1.39 33.16
CA LYS A 13 36.22 0.85 34.43
C LYS A 13 34.83 0.23 34.29
N PHE A 14 34.70 -0.75 33.39
CA PHE A 14 33.62 -1.74 33.46
C PHE A 14 34.12 -3.16 33.12
N LEU A 15 35.39 -3.41 33.41
CA LEU A 15 35.98 -4.74 33.50
C LEU A 15 36.62 -4.79 34.89
N TRP A 16 35.93 -5.46 35.81
CA TRP A 16 36.39 -6.08 37.07
C TRP A 16 35.16 -6.25 37.97
N GLY A 17 34.36 -7.26 37.64
CA GLY A 17 33.18 -7.68 38.37
C GLY A 17 32.81 -9.14 38.14
N PHE A 18 33.77 -9.97 37.70
CA PHE A 18 33.65 -11.42 37.75
C PHE A 18 34.76 -11.93 38.65
N GLY A 19 34.40 -12.31 39.88
CA GLY A 19 35.23 -13.16 40.69
C GLY A 19 35.03 -14.60 40.26
N ILE A 20 36.12 -15.30 39.96
CA ILE A 20 36.35 -16.71 40.32
C ILE A 20 37.88 -16.89 40.36
N ALA A 21 38.34 -17.45 41.47
CA ALA A 21 39.74 -17.61 41.83
C ALA A 21 40.38 -18.79 41.07
N PHE A 22 41.60 -18.57 40.57
CA PHE A 22 42.52 -19.64 40.19
C PHE A 22 43.56 -19.84 41.30
N ALA A 23 43.59 -21.04 41.88
CA ALA A 23 44.74 -21.52 42.65
C ALA A 23 45.65 -22.30 41.69
N ALA A 24 46.89 -21.83 41.54
CA ALA A 24 47.93 -22.50 40.76
C ALA A 24 48.81 -23.35 41.69
N THR A 25 49.01 -24.60 41.33
CA THR A 25 50.25 -25.36 41.63
C THR A 25 50.56 -26.23 40.43
N GLY A 26 51.68 -25.96 39.76
CA GLY A 26 52.11 -26.69 38.57
C GLY A 26 52.81 -28.00 38.90
N PHE A 27 52.80 -28.93 37.94
CA PHE A 27 53.84 -29.93 37.70
C PHE A 27 53.72 -30.47 36.25
N TYR A 28 54.91 -30.72 35.68
CA TYR A 28 55.32 -31.44 34.47
C TYR A 28 54.31 -32.16 33.53
N VAL A 29 54.63 -32.01 32.25
CA VAL A 29 54.10 -32.62 31.01
C VAL A 29 53.68 -34.10 31.13
N SER A 30 52.46 -34.40 30.70
CA SER A 30 52.12 -35.64 29.99
C SER A 30 51.08 -35.37 28.89
N SER A 31 51.32 -35.98 27.75
CA SER A 31 50.51 -35.97 26.54
C SER A 31 49.20 -36.75 26.73
N VAL A 32 48.08 -36.06 26.89
CA VAL A 32 46.73 -36.54 26.51
C VAL A 32 45.90 -35.29 26.21
N GLY A 33 45.37 -35.16 24.99
CA GLY A 33 44.45 -34.08 24.64
C GLY A 33 43.31 -34.02 25.66
N ALA A 34 43.08 -32.84 26.23
CA ALA A 34 41.96 -32.59 27.11
C ALA A 34 40.68 -32.81 26.28
N GLN A 35 40.04 -33.96 26.53
CA GLN A 35 38.86 -34.54 25.87
C GLN A 35 38.12 -33.59 24.91
N GLY A 36 38.27 -33.83 23.61
CA GLY A 36 37.42 -33.29 22.54
C GLY A 36 37.72 -31.86 22.06
N ARG A 37 38.55 -31.08 22.75
CA ARG A 37 38.88 -29.70 22.34
C ARG A 37 40.07 -29.65 21.34
N PRO A 38 40.06 -28.70 20.38
CA PRO A 38 41.13 -28.61 19.39
C PRO A 38 42.46 -28.13 20.00
N ASP A 39 43.57 -28.73 19.57
CA ASP A 39 44.91 -28.22 19.87
C ASP A 39 45.22 -27.01 18.97
N ILE A 40 44.95 -25.81 19.49
CA ILE A 40 45.07 -24.56 18.74
C ILE A 40 46.48 -24.37 18.16
N GLU A 41 47.54 -24.79 18.86
CA GLU A 41 48.90 -24.59 18.33
C GLU A 41 49.20 -25.58 17.20
N ALA A 42 48.71 -26.81 17.29
CA ALA A 42 48.80 -27.75 16.18
C ALA A 42 48.01 -27.27 14.95
N VAL A 43 46.84 -26.66 15.14
CA VAL A 43 46.04 -26.09 14.05
C VAL A 43 46.75 -24.89 13.42
N ARG A 44 47.32 -23.99 14.22
CA ARG A 44 48.15 -22.86 13.73
C ARG A 44 49.35 -23.34 12.93
N GLN A 45 50.04 -24.38 13.40
CA GLN A 45 51.15 -24.96 12.68
C GLN A 45 50.69 -25.52 11.33
N ARG A 46 49.55 -26.21 11.28
CA ARG A 46 48.98 -26.73 10.04
C ARG A 46 48.62 -25.63 9.04
N VAL A 47 48.05 -24.51 9.51
CA VAL A 47 47.77 -23.31 8.70
C VAL A 47 49.06 -22.77 8.07
N ARG A 48 50.14 -22.65 8.86
CA ARG A 48 51.44 -22.20 8.36
C ARG A 48 52.04 -23.17 7.34
N ASP A 49 52.05 -24.47 7.66
CA ASP A 49 52.68 -25.50 6.83
C ASP A 49 51.98 -25.68 5.47
N LYS A 50 50.66 -25.51 5.45
CA LYS A 50 49.83 -25.63 4.24
C LYS A 50 49.72 -24.32 3.45
N GLY A 51 50.18 -23.20 4.00
CA GLY A 51 50.08 -21.89 3.37
C GLY A 51 48.63 -21.39 3.25
N TYR A 52 47.78 -21.73 4.22
CA TYR A 52 46.40 -21.25 4.23
C TYR A 52 46.32 -19.74 4.53
N THR A 53 45.28 -19.07 4.01
CA THR A 53 45.15 -17.60 4.01
C THR A 53 44.29 -17.03 5.14
N PHE A 54 43.81 -17.89 6.03
CA PHE A 54 42.94 -17.51 7.15
C PHE A 54 43.64 -17.63 8.50
N GLU A 55 43.07 -16.95 9.50
CA GLU A 55 43.56 -16.96 10.86
C GLU A 55 42.78 -17.94 11.73
N VAL A 56 43.49 -18.56 12.67
CA VAL A 56 42.93 -19.50 13.64
C VAL A 56 43.32 -19.17 15.08
N GLY A 57 42.39 -19.37 16.00
CA GLY A 57 42.57 -19.07 17.42
C GLY A 57 41.46 -19.63 18.30
N PRO A 58 41.57 -19.43 19.63
CA PRO A 58 40.49 -19.76 20.56
C PRO A 58 39.28 -18.85 20.31
N ASN A 59 38.09 -19.42 20.35
CA ASN A 59 36.80 -18.75 20.21
C ASN A 59 35.71 -19.56 20.96
N ALA A 60 34.46 -19.08 20.96
CA ALA A 60 33.35 -19.75 21.66
C ALA A 60 33.15 -21.22 21.23
N ALA A 61 33.34 -21.55 19.95
CA ALA A 61 33.20 -22.92 19.45
C ALA A 61 34.30 -23.85 19.97
N THR A 62 35.51 -23.34 20.25
CA THR A 62 36.63 -24.15 20.77
C THR A 62 36.44 -24.60 22.23
N GLU A 63 35.42 -24.08 22.92
CA GLU A 63 35.06 -24.51 24.28
C GLU A 63 34.33 -25.85 24.30
N HIS A 64 33.78 -26.27 23.15
CA HIS A 64 33.03 -27.51 22.95
C HIS A 64 33.83 -28.52 22.14
N ALA A 65 33.50 -29.81 22.29
CA ALA A 65 33.97 -30.83 21.37
C ALA A 65 33.28 -30.64 20.01
N LEU A 66 34.02 -30.80 18.91
CA LEU A 66 33.48 -30.57 17.56
C LEU A 66 32.25 -31.45 17.26
N GLU A 67 32.25 -32.68 17.75
CA GLU A 67 31.14 -33.63 17.62
C GLU A 67 29.83 -33.08 18.24
N ASN A 68 29.93 -32.29 19.30
CA ASN A 68 28.76 -31.67 19.95
C ASN A 68 28.25 -30.43 19.21
N LEU A 69 28.99 -29.94 18.21
CA LEU A 69 28.63 -28.79 17.40
C LEU A 69 28.09 -29.20 16.01
N CYS A 70 28.33 -30.46 15.62
CA CYS A 70 28.10 -30.95 14.27
C CYS A 70 27.14 -32.15 14.31
N GLY A 71 25.87 -31.94 13.98
CA GLY A 71 24.85 -33.00 13.98
C GLY A 71 24.02 -33.07 12.70
N THR A 72 24.44 -32.46 11.59
CA THR A 72 23.67 -32.60 10.34
C THR A 72 23.85 -33.98 9.73
N VAL A 73 22.73 -34.63 9.43
CA VAL A 73 22.68 -35.92 8.74
C VAL A 73 21.93 -35.75 7.42
N VAL A 74 22.63 -35.88 6.29
CA VAL A 74 22.04 -35.71 4.96
C VAL A 74 21.40 -37.04 4.51
N PRO A 75 20.09 -37.09 4.22
CA PRO A 75 19.44 -38.30 3.75
C PRO A 75 19.77 -38.58 2.27
N ALA A 76 19.87 -39.86 1.90
CA ALA A 76 20.30 -40.28 0.56
C ALA A 76 19.34 -39.83 -0.57
N ASP A 77 18.08 -39.57 -0.24
CA ASP A 77 17.00 -39.20 -1.13
C ASP A 77 16.70 -37.69 -1.13
N PHE A 78 17.56 -36.84 -0.53
CA PHE A 78 17.30 -35.39 -0.47
C PHE A 78 17.05 -34.76 -1.85
N THR A 79 17.63 -35.35 -2.90
CA THR A 79 17.48 -34.92 -4.30
C THR A 79 16.11 -35.24 -4.92
N GLN A 80 15.28 -36.09 -4.29
CA GLN A 80 13.93 -36.39 -4.78
C GLN A 80 12.95 -35.22 -4.61
N ARG A 81 13.33 -34.19 -3.85
CA ARG A 81 12.61 -32.92 -3.69
C ARG A 81 13.26 -31.76 -4.42
N VAL A 82 14.07 -32.04 -5.45
CA VAL A 82 14.42 -31.02 -6.44
C VAL A 82 13.14 -30.70 -7.20
N THR A 83 12.42 -29.67 -6.75
CA THR A 83 11.56 -28.92 -7.66
C THR A 83 12.50 -28.45 -8.77
N LYS A 84 12.31 -28.99 -9.99
CA LYS A 84 12.81 -28.29 -11.17
C LYS A 84 12.02 -26.99 -11.27
N ALA A 85 12.38 -25.99 -10.48
CA ALA A 85 12.24 -24.63 -10.93
C ALA A 85 13.16 -24.56 -12.15
N GLU A 86 12.60 -24.82 -13.34
CA GLU A 86 13.30 -24.39 -14.55
C GLU A 86 13.43 -22.88 -14.39
N PRO A 87 14.66 -22.33 -14.42
CA PRO A 87 14.83 -20.91 -14.20
C PRO A 87 14.01 -20.17 -15.27
N ALA A 88 13.09 -19.32 -14.81
CA ALA A 88 12.68 -18.18 -15.61
C ALA A 88 13.98 -17.50 -16.10
N GLU A 89 14.03 -17.12 -17.38
CA GLU A 89 15.23 -16.65 -18.09
C GLU A 89 16.22 -15.96 -17.14
N SER A 90 17.43 -16.53 -17.01
CA SER A 90 18.41 -16.10 -16.01
C SER A 90 18.81 -14.65 -16.24
N GLU A 91 18.29 -13.75 -15.42
CA GLU A 91 18.85 -12.42 -15.23
C GLU A 91 20.36 -12.56 -14.95
N PRO A 92 21.22 -11.73 -15.57
CA PRO A 92 22.66 -11.83 -15.35
C PRO A 92 23.00 -11.62 -13.86
N LEU A 93 23.62 -12.62 -13.24
CA LEU A 93 24.02 -12.56 -11.83
C LEU A 93 25.14 -11.53 -11.62
N PRO A 94 25.07 -10.70 -10.55
CA PRO A 94 26.14 -9.77 -10.24
C PRO A 94 27.42 -10.51 -9.80
N ALA A 95 28.58 -9.88 -9.99
CA ALA A 95 29.87 -10.44 -9.58
C ALA A 95 30.01 -10.57 -8.03
N ALA A 96 29.24 -9.81 -7.26
CA ALA A 96 29.19 -9.93 -5.81
C ALA A 96 27.82 -9.53 -5.29
N PHE A 97 27.34 -10.22 -4.25
CA PHE A 97 26.06 -9.97 -3.61
C PHE A 97 26.13 -10.37 -2.12
N ASP A 98 25.45 -9.62 -1.25
CA ASP A 98 25.53 -9.83 0.19
C ASP A 98 24.24 -9.36 0.90
N TRP A 99 23.40 -10.31 1.32
CA TRP A 99 22.14 -10.01 2.02
C TRP A 99 22.35 -9.21 3.32
N ARG A 100 23.52 -9.30 3.95
CA ARG A 100 23.82 -8.54 5.18
C ARG A 100 23.86 -7.03 4.95
N LYS A 101 24.15 -6.60 3.72
CA LYS A 101 24.18 -5.17 3.33
C LYS A 101 22.79 -4.64 2.98
N LEU A 102 21.81 -5.53 2.85
CA LEU A 102 20.42 -5.23 2.50
C LEU A 102 19.46 -5.60 3.65
N ASP A 103 19.98 -5.71 4.87
CA ASP A 103 19.23 -6.11 6.06
C ASP A 103 18.44 -7.42 5.90
N GLY A 104 18.94 -8.35 5.07
CA GLY A 104 18.27 -9.62 4.76
C GLY A 104 18.65 -10.78 5.67
N CYS A 105 19.25 -10.53 6.84
CA CYS A 105 19.70 -11.56 7.77
C CYS A 105 19.41 -11.17 9.22
N THR A 106 18.78 -12.07 9.99
CA THR A 106 18.60 -11.92 11.44
C THR A 106 19.93 -11.99 12.22
N PRO A 107 19.98 -11.55 13.50
CA PRO A 107 21.16 -11.66 14.34
C PRO A 107 21.71 -13.09 14.46
N VAL A 108 23.03 -13.26 14.55
CA VAL A 108 23.66 -14.59 14.70
C VAL A 108 23.33 -15.21 16.06
N LYS A 109 22.83 -16.46 16.06
CA LYS A 109 22.51 -17.24 17.26
C LYS A 109 23.63 -18.23 17.64
N ASN A 110 23.47 -18.91 18.77
CA ASN A 110 24.45 -19.87 19.30
C ASN A 110 23.79 -21.19 19.75
N GLN A 111 24.12 -22.28 19.06
CA GLN A 111 23.62 -23.63 19.37
C GLN A 111 24.24 -24.27 20.62
N GLY A 112 25.31 -23.69 21.18
CA GLY A 112 26.00 -24.26 22.33
C GLY A 112 26.50 -25.68 22.07
N GLY A 113 26.48 -26.54 23.11
CA GLY A 113 26.99 -27.91 23.05
C GLY A 113 26.02 -28.97 22.52
N CYS A 114 25.08 -28.58 21.65
CA CYS A 114 24.07 -29.45 21.04
C CYS A 114 24.28 -29.51 19.52
N GLY A 115 24.21 -30.70 18.93
CA GLY A 115 24.37 -30.94 17.48
C GLY A 115 23.19 -30.45 16.62
N SER A 116 22.54 -29.35 16.99
CA SER A 116 21.33 -28.83 16.36
C SER A 116 21.59 -27.83 15.23
N CYS A 117 22.76 -27.84 14.60
CA CYS A 117 23.08 -26.96 13.46
C CYS A 117 22.05 -27.03 12.33
N TRP A 118 21.42 -28.21 12.14
CA TRP A 118 20.32 -28.42 11.20
C TRP A 118 19.09 -27.57 11.54
N ALA A 119 18.75 -27.38 12.82
CA ALA A 119 17.63 -26.56 13.25
C ALA A 119 17.91 -25.06 13.02
N PHE A 120 19.12 -24.61 13.36
CA PHE A 120 19.55 -23.22 13.14
C PHE A 120 19.65 -22.86 11.65
N ALA A 121 20.10 -23.79 10.79
CA ALA A 121 20.12 -23.55 9.35
C ALA A 121 18.70 -23.43 8.78
N ALA A 122 17.76 -24.27 9.24
CA ALA A 122 16.35 -24.19 8.84
C ALA A 122 15.70 -22.87 9.31
N MET A 123 15.84 -22.52 10.60
CA MET A 123 15.29 -21.27 11.12
C MET A 123 15.93 -20.04 10.48
N GLY A 124 17.25 -20.05 10.27
CA GLY A 124 17.96 -18.93 9.67
C GLY A 124 17.48 -18.56 8.26
N ILE A 125 17.14 -19.54 7.42
CA ILE A 125 16.58 -19.24 6.09
C ILE A 125 15.11 -18.81 6.14
N VAL A 126 14.32 -19.36 7.07
CA VAL A 126 12.90 -19.00 7.26
C VAL A 126 12.77 -17.58 7.81
N GLU A 127 13.54 -17.25 8.85
CA GLU A 127 13.59 -15.91 9.43
C GLU A 127 14.03 -14.88 8.38
N SER A 128 15.03 -15.24 7.55
CA SER A 128 15.46 -14.36 6.46
C SER A 128 14.36 -14.18 5.41
N GLN A 129 13.47 -15.15 5.19
CA GLN A 129 12.30 -14.94 4.33
C GLN A 129 11.36 -13.88 4.89
N TYR A 130 10.96 -14.01 6.15
CA TYR A 130 10.07 -13.04 6.79
C TYR A 130 10.68 -11.63 6.84
N LEU A 131 12.00 -11.55 7.04
CA LEU A 131 12.71 -10.28 7.04
C LEU A 131 12.79 -9.65 5.64
N ILE A 132 13.18 -10.42 4.62
CA ILE A 132 13.33 -9.93 3.24
C ILE A 132 11.96 -9.61 2.60
N ARG A 133 10.93 -10.41 2.87
CA ARG A 133 9.62 -10.31 2.22
C ARG A 133 8.64 -9.40 2.97
N ASP A 134 8.52 -9.58 4.28
CA ASP A 134 7.51 -8.89 5.09
C ASP A 134 8.10 -7.72 5.91
N GLY A 135 9.43 -7.55 5.90
CA GLY A 135 10.12 -6.62 6.79
C GLY A 135 10.01 -7.02 8.27
N ALA A 136 9.62 -8.27 8.54
CA ALA A 136 9.37 -8.78 9.89
C ALA A 136 10.62 -9.42 10.48
N GLU A 137 11.20 -8.79 11.49
CA GLU A 137 12.30 -9.37 12.26
C GLU A 137 11.75 -10.42 13.25
N LEU A 138 11.89 -11.70 12.88
CA LEU A 138 11.46 -12.83 13.71
C LEU A 138 12.66 -13.53 14.35
N ASP A 139 12.47 -13.94 15.60
CA ASP A 139 13.37 -14.84 16.33
C ASP A 139 12.58 -16.13 16.63
N LEU A 140 12.76 -17.16 15.80
CA LEU A 140 12.02 -18.42 15.85
C LEU A 140 12.72 -19.45 16.73
N SER A 141 11.94 -20.33 17.37
CA SER A 141 12.45 -21.32 18.32
C SER A 141 13.07 -22.54 17.65
N GLU A 142 14.39 -22.70 17.76
CA GLU A 142 15.04 -23.96 17.40
C GLU A 142 14.69 -25.09 18.38
N GLN A 143 14.40 -24.78 19.64
CA GLN A 143 14.05 -25.79 20.65
C GLN A 143 12.74 -26.50 20.33
N TRP A 144 11.80 -25.82 19.67
CA TRP A 144 10.56 -26.44 19.21
C TRP A 144 10.83 -27.60 18.25
N LEU A 145 11.77 -27.43 17.31
CA LEU A 145 12.17 -28.52 16.42
C LEU A 145 12.77 -29.70 17.19
N ILE A 146 13.63 -29.43 18.18
CA ILE A 146 14.31 -30.46 18.97
C ILE A 146 13.35 -31.23 19.88
N SER A 147 12.45 -30.52 20.56
CA SER A 147 11.61 -31.09 21.62
C SER A 147 10.27 -31.63 21.12
N CYS A 148 9.69 -31.02 20.08
CA CYS A 148 8.30 -31.24 19.70
C CYS A 148 8.11 -31.86 18.31
N THR A 149 9.18 -32.17 17.59
CA THR A 149 9.10 -32.76 16.25
C THR A 149 9.98 -34.01 16.15
N ASP A 150 9.79 -34.79 15.08
CA ASP A 150 10.65 -35.92 14.73
C ASP A 150 11.76 -35.57 13.73
N ALA A 151 12.05 -34.27 13.52
CA ALA A 151 13.06 -33.80 12.56
C ALA A 151 14.51 -34.07 13.00
N GLY A 152 14.75 -34.23 14.29
CA GLY A 152 16.06 -34.51 14.87
C GLY A 152 16.15 -34.10 16.35
N ASN A 153 17.34 -34.24 16.91
CA ASN A 153 17.67 -33.90 18.30
C ASN A 153 19.13 -33.39 18.41
N CYS A 154 19.71 -33.36 19.61
CA CYS A 154 21.11 -32.96 19.79
C CYS A 154 22.16 -33.95 19.24
N ASP A 155 21.79 -35.19 18.95
CA ASP A 155 22.65 -36.17 18.27
C ASP A 155 22.59 -36.02 16.74
N GLY A 156 21.59 -35.29 16.23
CA GLY A 156 21.56 -34.82 14.86
C GLY A 156 20.18 -34.76 14.21
N GLY A 157 20.15 -34.24 12.98
CA GLY A 157 18.93 -34.03 12.21
C GLY A 157 19.17 -33.44 10.82
N TRP A 158 18.06 -33.16 10.12
CA TRP A 158 18.07 -32.66 8.75
C TRP A 158 17.18 -31.42 8.58
N TYR A 159 17.71 -30.33 8.02
CA TYR A 159 16.92 -29.10 7.85
C TYR A 159 15.74 -29.28 6.89
N GLY A 160 15.84 -30.17 5.89
CA GLY A 160 14.66 -30.49 5.06
C GLY A 160 13.54 -31.19 5.84
N ALA A 161 13.87 -31.99 6.85
CA ALA A 161 12.87 -32.56 7.75
C ALA A 161 12.26 -31.45 8.64
N ALA A 162 13.09 -30.54 9.14
CA ALA A 162 12.63 -29.37 9.89
C ALA A 162 11.66 -28.50 9.07
N LEU A 163 11.99 -28.22 7.80
CA LEU A 163 11.15 -27.42 6.90
C LEU A 163 9.81 -28.10 6.59
N ASN A 164 9.70 -29.44 6.67
CA ASN A 164 8.40 -30.11 6.57
C ASN A 164 7.45 -29.75 7.71
N HIS A 165 7.97 -29.60 8.93
CA HIS A 165 7.19 -29.16 10.09
C HIS A 165 6.74 -27.69 10.00
N MET A 166 7.39 -26.93 9.11
CA MET A 166 7.03 -25.53 8.81
C MET A 166 5.94 -25.39 7.73
N ILE A 167 5.55 -26.47 7.05
CA ILE A 167 4.59 -26.40 5.92
C ILE A 167 3.46 -27.44 6.01
N SER A 168 3.75 -28.70 6.32
CA SER A 168 2.79 -29.79 6.12
C SER A 168 2.78 -30.87 7.21
N GLN A 169 3.84 -30.99 8.00
CA GLN A 169 3.94 -31.98 9.07
C GLN A 169 3.60 -31.31 10.41
N PRO A 170 2.64 -31.85 11.17
CA PRO A 170 2.34 -31.31 12.49
C PRO A 170 3.34 -31.80 13.56
N ASP A 171 3.55 -30.96 14.57
CA ASP A 171 4.29 -31.29 15.78
C ASP A 171 3.51 -32.26 16.71
N TYR A 172 4.12 -32.68 17.82
CA TYR A 172 3.52 -33.62 18.78
C TYR A 172 2.23 -33.13 19.45
N ILE A 173 1.89 -31.84 19.33
CA ILE A 173 0.61 -31.26 19.79
C ILE A 173 -0.33 -30.90 18.64
N ASN A 174 -0.08 -31.45 17.45
CA ASN A 174 -0.90 -31.33 16.25
C ASN A 174 -0.98 -29.90 15.67
N LYS A 175 0.14 -29.16 15.69
CA LYS A 175 0.26 -27.82 15.08
C LYS A 175 1.40 -27.77 14.04
N ILE A 176 1.21 -26.96 13.00
CA ILE A 176 2.22 -26.69 11.96
C ILE A 176 2.83 -25.30 12.22
N GLY A 177 4.14 -25.16 11.97
CA GLY A 177 4.88 -23.91 12.10
C GLY A 177 5.54 -23.71 13.47
N ALA A 178 6.54 -22.84 13.50
CA ALA A 178 7.37 -22.58 14.66
C ALA A 178 6.78 -21.48 15.56
N PRO A 179 6.87 -21.62 16.90
CA PRO A 179 6.72 -20.51 17.82
C PRO A 179 7.98 -19.62 17.80
N THR A 180 7.87 -18.44 18.42
CA THR A 180 9.05 -17.58 18.63
C THR A 180 9.93 -18.08 19.78
N GLU A 181 11.21 -17.74 19.74
CA GLU A 181 12.21 -17.99 20.78
C GLU A 181 11.76 -17.42 22.14
N MET A 182 11.08 -16.27 22.13
CA MET A 182 10.50 -15.69 23.35
C MET A 182 9.47 -16.61 24.04
N LEU A 183 8.69 -17.37 23.26
CA LEU A 183 7.65 -18.25 23.78
C LEU A 183 8.15 -19.66 24.08
N TYR A 184 9.21 -20.10 23.42
CA TYR A 184 9.84 -21.40 23.65
C TYR A 184 11.37 -21.30 23.51
N PRO A 185 12.08 -20.85 24.56
CA PRO A 185 13.51 -20.54 24.47
C PRO A 185 14.40 -21.75 24.24
N TYR A 186 15.55 -21.52 23.63
CA TYR A 186 16.59 -22.49 23.37
C TYR A 186 17.33 -22.94 24.65
N GLU A 187 17.40 -24.26 24.85
CA GLU A 187 18.01 -24.88 26.03
C GLU A 187 19.32 -25.61 25.74
N ALA A 188 19.72 -25.74 24.47
CA ALA A 188 20.91 -26.48 24.04
C ALA A 188 20.97 -27.93 24.56
N ARG A 189 19.83 -28.61 24.64
CA ARG A 189 19.71 -30.00 25.11
C ARG A 189 18.43 -30.66 24.59
N ASP A 190 18.41 -31.99 24.66
CA ASP A 190 17.18 -32.74 24.51
C ASP A 190 16.27 -32.49 25.72
N ALA A 191 15.04 -32.07 25.44
CA ALA A 191 14.02 -31.73 26.44
C ALA A 191 12.64 -32.20 25.96
N ASP A 192 11.76 -32.52 26.91
CA ASP A 192 10.38 -32.88 26.62
C ASP A 192 9.64 -31.74 25.92
N CYS A 193 8.67 -32.06 25.05
CA CYS A 193 7.83 -31.05 24.41
C CYS A 193 6.93 -30.35 25.44
N ALA A 194 7.24 -29.09 25.74
CA ALA A 194 6.47 -28.25 26.66
C ALA A 194 6.02 -26.92 26.01
N VAL A 195 5.87 -26.90 24.68
CA VAL A 195 5.45 -25.69 23.96
C VAL A 195 4.06 -25.23 24.40
N PRO A 196 3.85 -23.96 24.76
CA PRO A 196 2.53 -23.45 25.12
C PRO A 196 1.52 -23.64 23.97
N ALA A 197 0.31 -24.10 24.30
CA ALA A 197 -0.73 -24.36 23.30
C ALA A 197 -1.17 -23.07 22.60
N GLU A 198 -1.08 -21.93 23.27
CA GLU A 198 -1.41 -20.59 22.79
C GLU A 198 -0.30 -19.92 21.99
N ALA A 199 0.90 -20.54 21.88
CA ALA A 199 2.00 -19.93 21.14
C ALA A 199 1.64 -19.76 19.66
N GLY A 200 1.74 -18.52 19.17
CA GLY A 200 1.57 -18.17 17.75
C GLY A 200 2.54 -18.95 16.87
N ARG A 201 2.16 -19.25 15.63
CA ARG A 201 2.92 -20.11 14.73
C ARG A 201 3.24 -19.40 13.42
N TYR A 202 4.49 -19.54 12.99
CA TYR A 202 5.01 -19.03 11.74
C TYR A 202 5.35 -20.21 10.83
N SER A 203 4.82 -20.19 9.61
CA SER A 203 4.94 -21.27 8.63
C SER A 203 5.62 -20.77 7.36
N ILE A 204 6.07 -21.68 6.51
CA ILE A 204 6.44 -21.40 5.13
C ILE A 204 5.44 -22.02 4.19
N THR A 205 5.43 -21.59 2.95
CA THR A 205 4.51 -22.08 1.91
C THR A 205 5.21 -22.99 0.91
N GLU A 206 6.54 -22.92 0.80
CA GLU A 206 7.31 -23.86 0.00
C GLU A 206 8.74 -24.01 0.55
N TRP A 207 9.34 -25.18 0.31
CA TRP A 207 10.78 -25.37 0.36
C TRP A 207 11.21 -26.41 -0.68
N GLY A 208 12.45 -26.31 -1.17
CA GLY A 208 12.96 -27.22 -2.19
C GLY A 208 14.48 -27.35 -2.19
N ALA A 209 14.98 -28.42 -2.84
CA ALA A 209 16.41 -28.64 -3.03
C ALA A 209 16.93 -27.89 -4.28
N VAL A 210 18.13 -27.33 -4.19
CA VAL A 210 18.79 -26.56 -5.27
C VAL A 210 19.82 -27.44 -5.98
N GLY A 211 20.17 -27.12 -7.23
CA GLY A 211 21.37 -27.65 -7.88
C GLY A 211 22.61 -27.39 -7.05
N GLN A 212 23.56 -28.33 -7.04
CA GLN A 212 24.77 -28.21 -6.21
C GLN A 212 25.90 -27.39 -6.88
N ASP A 213 25.68 -26.91 -8.10
CA ASP A 213 26.62 -26.03 -8.78
C ASP A 213 26.51 -24.58 -8.28
N ILE A 214 27.62 -23.85 -8.39
CA ILE A 214 27.78 -22.50 -7.86
C ILE A 214 26.69 -21.56 -8.42
N GLU A 215 26.43 -21.62 -9.73
CA GLU A 215 25.48 -20.72 -10.38
C GLU A 215 24.04 -21.00 -9.96
N ALA A 216 23.64 -22.28 -9.80
CA ALA A 216 22.34 -22.63 -9.25
C ALA A 216 22.15 -22.11 -7.81
N ILE A 217 23.18 -22.20 -6.98
CA ILE A 217 23.14 -21.68 -5.60
C ILE A 217 23.05 -20.15 -5.61
N LYS A 218 23.84 -19.44 -6.43
CA LYS A 218 23.75 -17.97 -6.58
C LYS A 218 22.35 -17.54 -7.03
N GLN A 219 21.79 -18.25 -8.02
CA GLN A 219 20.45 -17.99 -8.50
C GLN A 219 19.41 -18.20 -7.41
N ALA A 220 19.52 -19.27 -6.62
CA ALA A 220 18.64 -19.50 -5.49
C ALA A 220 18.77 -18.41 -4.41
N ILE A 221 19.99 -17.92 -4.14
CA ILE A 221 20.22 -16.80 -3.21
C ILE A 221 19.51 -15.52 -3.67
N MET A 222 19.51 -15.24 -4.97
CA MET A 222 18.82 -14.08 -5.56
C MET A 222 17.30 -14.25 -5.56
N THR A 223 16.82 -15.42 -5.96
CA THR A 223 15.38 -15.68 -6.13
C THR A 223 14.68 -15.84 -4.78
N TYR A 224 15.29 -16.60 -3.87
CA TYR A 224 14.66 -17.06 -2.63
C TYR A 224 15.36 -16.54 -1.38
N GLY A 225 16.36 -15.66 -1.43
CA GLY A 225 17.09 -15.26 -0.23
C GLY A 225 18.11 -16.30 0.26
N PRO A 226 18.65 -16.17 1.49
CA PRO A 226 19.69 -17.08 1.99
C PRO A 226 19.36 -18.58 1.87
N VAL A 227 20.37 -19.40 1.55
CA VAL A 227 20.23 -20.83 1.24
C VAL A 227 20.92 -21.68 2.31
N ALA A 228 20.24 -22.69 2.85
CA ALA A 228 20.83 -23.64 3.79
C ALA A 228 21.67 -24.66 3.03
N VAL A 229 22.89 -24.91 3.50
CA VAL A 229 23.82 -25.87 2.88
C VAL A 229 24.52 -26.68 3.95
N THR A 230 25.23 -27.72 3.52
CA THR A 230 26.14 -28.48 4.38
C THR A 230 27.61 -28.21 4.06
N ILE A 231 28.46 -28.48 5.05
CA ILE A 231 29.92 -28.37 4.96
C ILE A 231 30.57 -29.47 5.80
N TYR A 232 31.80 -29.84 5.44
CA TYR A 232 32.70 -30.61 6.31
C TYR A 232 33.40 -29.68 7.31
N ALA A 233 32.86 -29.60 8.52
CA ALA A 233 33.50 -28.90 9.63
C ALA A 233 34.54 -29.80 10.30
N ASN A 234 35.77 -29.30 10.40
CA ASN A 234 36.89 -29.93 11.10
C ASN A 234 37.54 -28.93 12.09
N ASP A 235 38.68 -29.28 12.68
CA ASP A 235 39.40 -28.44 13.64
C ASP A 235 39.83 -27.07 13.05
N LEU A 236 40.19 -27.02 11.76
CA LEU A 236 40.50 -25.76 11.06
C LEU A 236 39.27 -24.83 11.00
N PHE A 237 38.10 -25.37 10.67
CA PHE A 237 36.84 -24.63 10.66
C PHE A 237 36.44 -24.19 12.08
N GLN A 238 36.56 -25.08 13.06
CA GLN A 238 36.28 -24.78 14.48
C GLN A 238 37.10 -23.60 15.00
N CYS A 239 38.38 -23.56 14.67
CA CYS A 239 39.30 -22.55 15.17
C CYS A 239 39.31 -21.25 14.36
N TYR A 240 38.52 -21.12 13.29
CA TYR A 240 38.54 -19.93 12.43
C TYR A 240 38.17 -18.66 13.20
N ILE A 241 38.93 -17.58 12.97
CA ILE A 241 38.68 -16.24 13.54
C ILE A 241 38.65 -15.12 12.50
N GLY A 242 39.06 -15.37 11.24
CA GLY A 242 38.99 -14.35 10.18
C GLY A 242 39.82 -14.67 8.95
N GLY A 243 39.58 -13.93 7.85
CA GLY A 243 40.27 -14.10 6.57
C GLY A 243 39.55 -15.04 5.61
N ILE A 244 40.13 -15.29 4.43
CA ILE A 244 39.50 -16.16 3.42
C ILE A 244 39.89 -17.61 3.70
N PHE A 245 38.90 -18.44 4.04
CA PHE A 245 39.08 -19.86 4.31
C PHE A 245 39.30 -20.63 3.01
N ASN A 246 40.51 -21.16 2.82
CA ASN A 246 40.95 -21.85 1.61
C ASN A 246 41.43 -23.29 1.87
N ALA A 247 41.12 -23.87 3.03
CA ALA A 247 41.47 -25.26 3.31
C ALA A 247 40.61 -26.23 2.49
N HIS A 248 41.25 -27.27 1.95
CA HIS A 248 40.60 -28.31 1.14
C HIS A 248 40.87 -29.67 1.80
N GLU A 249 40.14 -29.92 2.89
CA GLU A 249 40.23 -31.17 3.64
C GLU A 249 39.10 -32.11 3.22
N SER A 250 39.40 -33.39 3.12
CA SER A 250 38.43 -34.41 2.71
C SER A 250 37.71 -34.99 3.92
N GLY A 251 36.38 -35.04 3.87
CA GLY A 251 35.55 -35.64 4.91
C GLY A 251 34.09 -35.72 4.51
N MET A 252 33.27 -36.31 5.36
CA MET A 252 31.80 -36.31 5.20
C MET A 252 31.23 -35.04 5.81
N ASN A 253 30.24 -34.45 5.15
CA ASN A 253 29.57 -33.26 5.69
C ASN A 253 28.86 -33.61 6.99
N ASN A 254 29.09 -32.79 8.00
CA ASN A 254 28.64 -33.01 9.38
C ASN A 254 27.99 -31.77 9.99
N HIS A 255 28.05 -30.61 9.31
CA HIS A 255 27.57 -29.33 9.81
C HIS A 255 26.68 -28.63 8.79
N ALA A 256 25.62 -27.97 9.26
CA ALA A 256 24.76 -27.13 8.44
C ALA A 256 25.00 -25.65 8.73
N VAL A 257 24.99 -24.86 7.67
CA VAL A 257 25.28 -23.42 7.65
C VAL A 257 24.40 -22.75 6.60
N VAL A 258 24.38 -21.42 6.58
CA VAL A 258 23.57 -20.65 5.61
C VAL A 258 24.49 -19.82 4.73
N LEU A 259 24.32 -19.90 3.40
CA LEU A 259 24.98 -19.01 2.46
C LEU A 259 24.10 -17.77 2.25
N VAL A 260 24.68 -16.59 2.51
CA VAL A 260 23.97 -15.30 2.50
C VAL A 260 24.39 -14.39 1.34
N GLY A 261 25.30 -14.86 0.50
CA GLY A 261 25.85 -14.08 -0.61
C GLY A 261 27.16 -14.65 -1.12
N TRP A 262 27.77 -13.97 -2.10
CA TRP A 262 29.02 -14.35 -2.73
C TRP A 262 29.84 -13.15 -3.19
N ASP A 263 31.10 -13.38 -3.53
CA ASP A 263 31.97 -12.40 -4.17
C ASP A 263 32.99 -13.11 -5.08
N ASP A 264 32.79 -13.00 -6.40
CA ASP A 264 33.64 -13.60 -7.43
C ASP A 264 34.99 -12.88 -7.56
N THR A 265 35.18 -11.74 -6.89
CA THR A 265 36.42 -10.95 -6.94
C THR A 265 37.37 -11.24 -5.78
N GLN A 266 36.94 -12.04 -4.79
CA GLN A 266 37.73 -12.46 -3.64
C GLN A 266 38.13 -13.93 -3.73
N GLY A 267 39.26 -14.30 -3.13
CA GLY A 267 39.80 -15.66 -3.21
C GLY A 267 40.36 -15.97 -4.60
N GLN A 268 40.70 -17.24 -4.85
CA GLN A 268 41.24 -17.64 -6.15
C GLN A 268 40.16 -17.74 -7.24
N GLU A 269 39.01 -18.32 -6.91
CA GLU A 269 37.91 -18.62 -7.85
C GLU A 269 36.57 -18.01 -7.41
N GLY A 270 36.59 -17.15 -6.38
CA GLY A 270 35.41 -16.59 -5.71
C GLY A 270 35.17 -17.18 -4.31
N ILE A 271 34.38 -16.46 -3.50
CA ILE A 271 34.03 -16.85 -2.12
C ILE A 271 32.53 -16.80 -1.86
N TRP A 272 32.06 -17.66 -0.95
CA TRP A 272 30.76 -17.52 -0.30
C TRP A 272 30.87 -16.67 0.97
N TYR A 273 29.85 -15.85 1.22
CA TYR A 273 29.55 -15.33 2.55
C TYR A 273 28.68 -16.35 3.30
N LEU A 274 29.24 -16.95 4.35
CA LEU A 274 28.62 -18.01 5.14
C LEU A 274 28.24 -17.48 6.53
N ARG A 275 27.00 -17.72 6.96
CA ARG A 275 26.49 -17.51 8.33
C ARG A 275 26.53 -18.83 9.10
N ASN A 276 27.07 -18.79 10.32
CA ASN A 276 27.17 -19.93 11.21
C ASN A 276 26.27 -19.77 12.46
N SER A 277 26.13 -20.84 13.24
CA SER A 277 25.29 -20.93 14.45
C SER A 277 26.10 -21.14 15.74
N TRP A 278 27.36 -20.71 15.77
CA TRP A 278 28.27 -20.83 16.93
C TRP A 278 28.46 -19.51 17.70
N GLY A 279 27.48 -18.60 17.57
CA GLY A 279 27.50 -17.28 18.18
C GLY A 279 28.39 -16.26 17.43
N ALA A 280 28.13 -14.99 17.69
CA ALA A 280 28.87 -13.88 17.08
C ALA A 280 30.36 -13.85 17.45
N GLY A 281 30.78 -14.57 18.50
CA GLY A 281 32.18 -14.67 18.91
C GLY A 281 33.03 -15.65 18.07
N TRP A 282 32.43 -16.38 17.13
CA TRP A 282 33.14 -17.24 16.19
C TRP A 282 33.33 -16.52 14.84
N GLY A 283 34.50 -16.68 14.21
CA GLY A 283 34.78 -16.09 12.90
C GLY A 283 34.62 -14.57 12.85
N GLU A 284 34.09 -14.09 11.73
CA GLU A 284 33.87 -12.66 11.44
C GLU A 284 32.46 -12.25 11.90
N ASN A 285 32.27 -12.04 13.22
CA ASN A 285 30.98 -11.77 13.86
C ASN A 285 29.93 -12.88 13.61
N GLY A 286 30.34 -14.14 13.64
CA GLY A 286 29.48 -15.29 13.35
C GLY A 286 29.46 -15.71 11.88
N TYR A 287 30.20 -15.00 11.01
CA TYR A 287 30.29 -15.28 9.58
C TYR A 287 31.68 -15.78 9.18
N MET A 288 31.78 -16.31 7.96
CA MET A 288 33.03 -16.71 7.33
C MET A 288 33.00 -16.35 5.85
N ARG A 289 34.16 -15.94 5.33
CA ARG A 289 34.44 -15.93 3.89
C ARG A 289 35.17 -17.21 3.52
N ILE A 290 34.58 -18.04 2.67
CA ILE A 290 35.13 -19.34 2.28
C ILE A 290 35.18 -19.46 0.77
N GLU A 291 36.30 -19.89 0.20
CA GLU A 291 36.37 -20.12 -1.25
C GLU A 291 35.37 -21.20 -1.69
N TYR A 292 34.90 -21.09 -2.93
CA TYR A 292 34.08 -22.12 -3.54
C TYR A 292 34.77 -23.50 -3.50
N ASP A 293 33.97 -24.56 -3.39
CA ASP A 293 34.42 -25.96 -3.34
C ASP A 293 35.42 -26.32 -2.23
N ARG A 294 35.52 -25.51 -1.16
CA ARG A 294 36.34 -25.81 0.02
C ARG A 294 35.56 -26.56 1.08
N ASN A 295 36.16 -27.61 1.63
CA ASN A 295 35.55 -28.47 2.65
C ASN A 295 34.10 -28.88 2.30
N ASN A 296 33.82 -29.15 1.02
CA ASN A 296 32.48 -29.51 0.52
C ASN A 296 31.37 -28.50 0.88
N VAL A 297 31.70 -27.21 1.04
CA VAL A 297 30.68 -26.17 1.24
C VAL A 297 29.75 -26.10 0.03
N GLY A 298 28.45 -25.91 0.27
CA GLY A 298 27.45 -25.80 -0.79
C GLY A 298 26.77 -27.12 -1.18
N GLN A 299 27.06 -28.23 -0.50
CA GLN A 299 26.36 -29.49 -0.75
C GLN A 299 24.99 -29.55 -0.06
N ALA A 300 24.10 -30.33 -0.65
CA ALA A 300 22.69 -30.51 -0.27
C ALA A 300 21.88 -29.21 -0.11
N PRO A 301 22.06 -28.19 -0.98
CA PRO A 301 21.47 -26.87 -0.78
C PRO A 301 19.94 -26.91 -0.80
N CYS A 302 19.30 -26.20 0.12
CA CYS A 302 17.85 -26.04 0.17
C CYS A 302 17.44 -24.57 0.39
N TYR A 303 16.40 -24.16 -0.31
CA TYR A 303 15.72 -22.88 -0.09
C TYR A 303 14.44 -23.09 0.71
N ALA A 304 14.01 -22.05 1.41
CA ALA A 304 12.65 -21.90 1.90
C ALA A 304 12.06 -20.67 1.21
N ALA A 305 10.78 -20.72 0.92
CA ALA A 305 10.07 -19.59 0.37
C ALA A 305 8.80 -19.34 1.18
N LEU A 306 8.54 -18.07 1.41
CA LEU A 306 7.18 -17.57 1.51
C LEU A 306 6.73 -17.35 0.06
N THR A 307 6.51 -18.42 -0.71
CA THR A 307 5.71 -18.33 -1.94
C THR A 307 4.30 -17.98 -1.53
N PRO A 308 3.83 -16.79 -1.83
CA PRO A 308 2.57 -16.39 -1.29
C PRO A 308 1.49 -17.20 -2.00
N GLU A 309 0.75 -18.03 -1.27
CA GLU A 309 -0.60 -18.39 -1.72
C GLU A 309 -1.52 -17.13 -1.72
N ASN A 310 -1.00 -15.95 -1.30
CA ASN A 310 -1.73 -14.73 -1.02
C ASN A 310 -0.95 -13.40 -1.24
N GLU A 311 0.09 -13.35 -2.08
CA GLU A 311 0.60 -12.07 -2.59
C GLU A 311 -0.12 -11.81 -3.91
N PRO A 312 -0.55 -10.56 -4.17
CA PRO A 312 -1.16 -10.17 -5.43
C PRO A 312 -0.38 -10.68 -6.64
N ASN A 313 -0.92 -11.64 -7.40
CA ASN A 313 -0.34 -11.97 -8.69
C ASN A 313 -0.57 -10.80 -9.65
N GLU A 314 0.44 -10.47 -10.46
CA GLU A 314 0.27 -9.54 -11.58
C GLU A 314 -0.10 -10.31 -12.86
N LEU A 315 -1.36 -10.22 -13.26
CA LEU A 315 -1.91 -10.91 -14.43
C LEU A 315 -1.95 -9.95 -15.62
N HIS A 316 -0.93 -10.00 -16.48
CA HIS A 316 -0.79 -9.05 -17.58
C HIS A 316 -1.63 -9.42 -18.82
N VAL A 317 -2.41 -8.46 -19.32
CA VAL A 317 -3.24 -8.59 -20.53
C VAL A 317 -2.78 -7.55 -21.57
N PRO A 318 -2.46 -7.95 -22.82
CA PRO A 318 -2.67 -9.27 -23.41
C PRO A 318 -1.46 -10.22 -23.32
N SER A 319 -0.34 -9.82 -22.71
CA SER A 319 0.94 -10.53 -22.83
C SER A 319 0.94 -11.93 -22.21
N ALA A 320 0.33 -12.09 -21.02
CA ALA A 320 0.21 -13.39 -20.35
C ALA A 320 -1.18 -14.02 -20.56
N PHE A 321 -2.23 -13.20 -20.61
CA PHE A 321 -3.61 -13.65 -20.82
C PHE A 321 -4.21 -12.96 -22.04
N PRO A 322 -4.95 -13.68 -22.92
CA PRO A 322 -5.47 -13.11 -24.16
C PRO A 322 -6.62 -12.09 -23.96
N SER A 323 -7.25 -12.08 -22.78
CA SER A 323 -8.39 -11.20 -22.48
C SER A 323 -8.53 -10.94 -20.99
N ILE A 324 -9.32 -9.93 -20.63
CA ILE A 324 -9.65 -9.60 -19.24
C ILE A 324 -10.44 -10.76 -18.58
N SER A 325 -11.39 -11.35 -19.31
CA SER A 325 -12.15 -12.53 -18.86
C SER A 325 -11.23 -13.72 -18.53
N ALA A 326 -10.22 -14.00 -19.39
CA ALA A 326 -9.27 -15.08 -19.15
C ALA A 326 -8.42 -14.84 -17.90
N ALA A 327 -7.96 -13.61 -17.67
CA ALA A 327 -7.23 -13.26 -16.46
C ALA A 327 -8.13 -13.34 -15.21
N MET A 328 -9.36 -12.84 -15.27
CA MET A 328 -10.32 -12.86 -14.15
C MET A 328 -10.72 -14.29 -13.73
N GLN A 329 -10.78 -15.23 -14.68
CA GLN A 329 -11.03 -16.64 -14.37
C GLN A 329 -9.91 -17.24 -13.50
N MET A 330 -8.67 -16.83 -13.74
CA MET A 330 -7.50 -17.30 -12.99
C MET A 330 -7.24 -16.54 -11.70
N ALA A 331 -7.62 -15.26 -11.64
CA ALA A 331 -7.37 -14.39 -10.51
C ALA A 331 -7.98 -14.91 -9.20
N ALA A 332 -7.19 -14.90 -8.12
CA ALA A 332 -7.62 -15.08 -6.75
C ALA A 332 -7.79 -13.71 -6.04
N ASP A 333 -8.25 -13.73 -4.79
CA ASP A 333 -8.33 -12.50 -3.99
C ASP A 333 -6.95 -11.84 -3.87
N ARG A 334 -6.94 -10.51 -3.88
CA ARG A 334 -5.77 -9.62 -3.87
C ARG A 334 -4.97 -9.57 -5.17
N ASP A 335 -5.22 -10.45 -6.15
CA ASP A 335 -4.54 -10.39 -7.46
C ASP A 335 -4.83 -9.07 -8.20
N THR A 336 -3.88 -8.68 -9.05
CA THR A 336 -4.00 -7.50 -9.91
C THR A 336 -3.90 -7.87 -11.39
N ILE A 337 -4.98 -7.65 -12.13
CA ILE A 337 -5.01 -7.72 -13.58
C ILE A 337 -4.50 -6.40 -14.16
N ILE A 338 -3.41 -6.45 -14.93
CA ILE A 338 -2.74 -5.27 -15.49
C ILE A 338 -2.95 -5.22 -17.00
N LEU A 339 -3.56 -4.12 -17.45
CA LEU A 339 -3.86 -3.87 -18.85
C LEU A 339 -2.80 -2.97 -19.48
N ALA A 340 -2.15 -3.47 -20.55
CA ALA A 340 -1.33 -2.64 -21.42
C ALA A 340 -2.18 -1.56 -22.14
N PRO A 341 -1.58 -0.46 -22.62
CA PRO A 341 -2.26 0.48 -23.50
C PRO A 341 -2.84 -0.24 -24.74
N GLY A 342 -4.10 0.03 -25.05
CA GLY A 342 -4.83 -0.66 -26.11
C GLY A 342 -6.34 -0.51 -25.98
N VAL A 343 -7.05 -0.86 -27.05
CA VAL A 343 -8.53 -0.87 -27.08
C VAL A 343 -9.02 -2.30 -26.94
N TYR A 344 -9.67 -2.59 -25.82
CA TYR A 344 -10.22 -3.89 -25.45
C TYR A 344 -11.69 -3.95 -25.85
N THR A 345 -12.00 -4.79 -26.84
CA THR A 345 -13.35 -4.96 -27.42
C THR A 345 -13.83 -6.40 -27.30
N GLY A 346 -15.13 -6.61 -27.54
CA GLY A 346 -15.74 -7.93 -27.66
C GLY A 346 -16.17 -8.56 -26.32
N PRO A 347 -16.84 -9.72 -26.37
CA PRO A 347 -17.47 -10.34 -25.20
C PRO A 347 -16.46 -10.81 -24.13
N GLU A 348 -15.21 -11.08 -24.49
CA GLU A 348 -14.16 -11.52 -23.56
C GLU A 348 -13.53 -10.37 -22.76
N ASN A 349 -13.88 -9.12 -23.07
CA ASN A 349 -13.36 -7.92 -22.40
C ASN A 349 -14.47 -7.02 -21.84
N THR A 350 -15.73 -7.48 -21.92
CA THR A 350 -16.92 -6.74 -21.50
C THR A 350 -17.81 -7.63 -20.64
N ASN A 351 -18.70 -7.01 -19.87
CA ASN A 351 -19.55 -7.67 -18.88
C ASN A 351 -18.76 -8.53 -17.88
N ILE A 352 -17.57 -8.06 -17.51
CA ILE A 352 -16.67 -8.75 -16.59
C ILE A 352 -17.26 -8.71 -15.18
N ARG A 353 -17.53 -9.87 -14.59
CA ARG A 353 -18.06 -10.04 -13.24
C ARG A 353 -16.96 -10.39 -12.26
N PHE A 354 -16.85 -9.64 -11.17
CA PHE A 354 -15.86 -9.92 -10.11
C PHE A 354 -16.26 -11.13 -9.25
N SER A 355 -17.57 -11.44 -9.16
CA SER A 355 -18.09 -12.66 -8.55
C SER A 355 -17.65 -12.87 -7.10
N GLY A 356 -17.54 -11.78 -6.34
CA GLY A 356 -17.15 -11.75 -4.92
C GLY A 356 -15.64 -11.68 -4.69
N LYS A 357 -14.81 -11.70 -5.74
CA LYS A 357 -13.36 -11.66 -5.63
C LYS A 357 -12.83 -10.25 -5.31
N ALA A 358 -11.85 -10.16 -4.42
CA ALA A 358 -11.12 -8.95 -4.07
C ALA A 358 -9.96 -8.68 -5.06
N VAL A 359 -10.26 -8.60 -6.36
CA VAL A 359 -9.27 -8.41 -7.43
C VAL A 359 -9.13 -6.92 -7.78
N ALA A 360 -7.93 -6.49 -8.17
CA ALA A 360 -7.73 -5.19 -8.80
C ALA A 360 -7.60 -5.33 -10.32
N ILE A 361 -8.23 -4.45 -11.09
CA ILE A 361 -8.00 -4.28 -12.53
C ILE A 361 -7.48 -2.87 -12.76
N ARG A 362 -6.29 -2.75 -13.36
CA ARG A 362 -5.66 -1.44 -13.62
C ARG A 362 -4.92 -1.36 -14.94
N SER A 363 -4.68 -0.15 -15.43
CA SER A 363 -3.67 0.08 -16.47
C SER A 363 -2.24 -0.09 -15.91
N ILE A 364 -1.25 -0.17 -16.80
CA ILE A 364 0.17 -0.27 -16.41
C ILE A 364 0.63 0.87 -15.50
N ASN A 365 0.10 2.08 -15.71
CA ASN A 365 0.37 3.26 -14.91
C ASN A 365 -0.92 4.09 -14.75
N PRO A 366 -1.71 3.84 -13.69
CA PRO A 366 -3.01 4.48 -13.51
C PRO A 366 -2.94 5.96 -13.07
N ALA A 367 -1.75 6.49 -12.80
CA ALA A 367 -1.54 7.91 -12.49
C ALA A 367 -1.25 8.76 -13.74
N ASP A 368 -0.85 8.13 -14.83
CA ASP A 368 -0.51 8.80 -16.09
C ASP A 368 -1.74 8.93 -16.98
N LYS A 369 -2.18 10.17 -17.23
CA LYS A 369 -3.39 10.48 -18.01
C LYS A 369 -3.33 9.94 -19.44
N ASP A 370 -2.15 9.92 -20.06
CA ASP A 370 -1.99 9.42 -21.43
C ASP A 370 -2.13 7.90 -21.46
N VAL A 371 -1.62 7.22 -20.45
CA VAL A 371 -1.81 5.77 -20.28
C VAL A 371 -3.29 5.45 -20.03
N VAL A 372 -3.96 6.18 -19.13
CA VAL A 372 -5.39 5.99 -18.86
C VAL A 372 -6.23 6.21 -20.12
N ALA A 373 -5.94 7.25 -20.90
CA ALA A 373 -6.62 7.56 -22.16
C ALA A 373 -6.36 6.47 -23.23
N ALA A 374 -5.17 5.87 -23.23
CA ALA A 374 -4.79 4.82 -24.18
C ALA A 374 -5.26 3.41 -23.77
N THR A 375 -5.56 3.15 -22.49
CA THR A 375 -6.10 1.88 -22.00
C THR A 375 -7.64 1.91 -21.96
N VAL A 376 -8.26 1.54 -23.08
CA VAL A 376 -9.70 1.72 -23.33
C VAL A 376 -10.44 0.39 -23.28
N ILE A 377 -11.47 0.28 -22.44
CA ILE A 377 -12.51 -0.75 -22.55
C ILE A 377 -13.66 -0.18 -23.37
N ASP A 378 -13.75 -0.61 -24.63
CA ASP A 378 -14.79 -0.19 -25.56
C ASP A 378 -15.87 -1.26 -25.62
N CYS A 379 -17.00 -0.99 -24.99
CA CYS A 379 -18.05 -1.98 -24.80
C CYS A 379 -18.82 -2.30 -26.08
N GLN A 380 -18.76 -1.40 -27.09
CA GLN A 380 -19.48 -1.52 -28.36
C GLN A 380 -20.97 -1.85 -28.18
N GLY A 381 -21.57 -1.41 -27.09
CA GLY A 381 -22.92 -1.76 -26.70
C GLY A 381 -23.95 -1.13 -27.65
N SER A 382 -25.02 -1.87 -27.94
CA SER A 382 -26.19 -1.37 -28.66
C SER A 382 -27.49 -2.04 -28.19
N ASN A 383 -28.64 -1.65 -28.74
CA ASN A 383 -29.91 -2.35 -28.48
C ASN A 383 -29.83 -3.84 -28.90
N GLU A 384 -29.09 -4.15 -29.97
CA GLU A 384 -28.91 -5.50 -30.51
C GLU A 384 -27.86 -6.31 -29.74
N GLN A 385 -26.85 -5.63 -29.20
CA GLN A 385 -25.75 -6.24 -28.45
C GLN A 385 -25.52 -5.46 -27.15
N PRO A 386 -26.38 -5.63 -26.14
CA PRO A 386 -26.26 -4.87 -24.91
C PRO A 386 -25.07 -5.34 -24.08
N GLY A 387 -24.37 -4.40 -23.47
CA GLY A 387 -23.19 -4.70 -22.66
C GLY A 387 -22.67 -3.48 -21.91
N ARG A 388 -21.88 -3.75 -20.86
CA ARG A 388 -21.14 -2.77 -20.07
C ARG A 388 -19.73 -3.29 -19.80
N ALA A 389 -18.89 -2.55 -19.07
CA ALA A 389 -17.55 -3.03 -18.72
C ALA A 389 -17.57 -4.02 -17.56
N PHE A 390 -18.07 -3.56 -16.39
CA PHE A 390 -17.93 -4.29 -15.14
C PHE A 390 -19.25 -4.45 -14.38
N ILE A 391 -19.37 -5.59 -13.69
CA ILE A 391 -20.50 -5.92 -12.83
C ILE A 391 -19.98 -6.41 -11.48
N PHE A 392 -20.43 -5.76 -10.41
CA PHE A 392 -20.17 -6.12 -9.01
C PHE A 392 -21.48 -6.53 -8.36
N ASP A 393 -21.69 -7.84 -8.23
CA ASP A 393 -22.92 -8.39 -7.65
C ASP A 393 -22.67 -9.62 -6.77
N GLY A 394 -21.42 -9.83 -6.37
CA GLY A 394 -20.99 -10.94 -5.52
C GLY A 394 -20.76 -10.56 -4.05
N GLY A 395 -20.99 -9.30 -3.67
CA GLY A 395 -20.69 -8.81 -2.33
C GLY A 395 -19.28 -8.26 -2.19
N GLU A 396 -18.69 -7.79 -3.29
CA GLU A 396 -17.31 -7.31 -3.31
C GLU A 396 -17.09 -6.13 -2.35
N GLY A 397 -15.98 -6.16 -1.61
CA GLY A 397 -15.54 -5.07 -0.73
C GLY A 397 -14.70 -4.01 -1.45
N PRO A 398 -14.16 -3.03 -0.71
CA PRO A 398 -13.35 -1.94 -1.28
C PRO A 398 -12.02 -2.40 -1.91
N ASP A 399 -11.60 -3.63 -1.63
CA ASP A 399 -10.40 -4.26 -2.21
C ASP A 399 -10.65 -4.82 -3.62
N ALA A 400 -11.91 -4.87 -4.08
CA ALA A 400 -12.20 -5.00 -5.50
C ALA A 400 -12.03 -3.64 -6.18
N VAL A 401 -11.01 -3.50 -7.02
CA VAL A 401 -10.55 -2.19 -7.52
C VAL A 401 -10.63 -2.10 -9.04
N VAL A 402 -11.12 -0.97 -9.56
CA VAL A 402 -10.95 -0.54 -10.96
C VAL A 402 -10.15 0.76 -10.96
N ASN A 403 -8.99 0.78 -11.62
CA ASN A 403 -8.06 1.89 -11.51
C ASN A 403 -7.41 2.30 -12.84
N GLY A 404 -7.59 3.55 -13.26
CA GLY A 404 -6.82 4.11 -14.38
C GLY A 404 -7.24 3.60 -15.75
N LEU A 405 -8.54 3.47 -16.01
CA LEU A 405 -9.08 2.96 -17.28
C LEU A 405 -10.02 3.97 -17.93
N THR A 406 -10.03 4.01 -19.26
CA THR A 406 -11.09 4.68 -20.04
C THR A 406 -12.17 3.67 -20.41
N ILE A 407 -13.42 3.92 -20.04
CA ILE A 407 -14.56 3.01 -20.26
C ILE A 407 -15.63 3.73 -21.06
N ARG A 408 -15.98 3.18 -22.22
CA ARG A 408 -16.90 3.84 -23.14
C ARG A 408 -17.83 2.93 -23.91
N ASN A 409 -18.84 3.57 -24.51
CA ASN A 409 -19.83 2.94 -25.38
C ASN A 409 -20.56 1.76 -24.73
N GLY A 410 -20.73 1.78 -23.41
CA GLY A 410 -21.60 0.87 -22.70
C GLY A 410 -23.06 1.15 -23.02
N TYR A 411 -23.85 0.11 -23.25
CA TYR A 411 -25.28 0.19 -23.57
C TYR A 411 -26.02 -1.04 -23.02
N PRO A 412 -26.19 -1.19 -21.70
CA PRO A 412 -27.08 -2.20 -21.16
C PRO A 412 -28.56 -1.81 -21.33
N LEU A 413 -29.43 -2.82 -21.37
CA LEU A 413 -30.90 -2.64 -21.29
C LEU A 413 -31.40 -2.60 -19.83
N ASP A 414 -30.49 -2.32 -18.89
CA ASP A 414 -30.77 -2.14 -17.47
C ASP A 414 -29.98 -0.92 -16.90
N ASN A 415 -29.58 -0.91 -15.63
CA ASN A 415 -28.93 0.22 -14.96
C ASN A 415 -27.40 0.15 -15.06
N GLY A 416 -26.72 1.28 -15.05
CA GLY A 416 -25.25 1.33 -14.98
C GLY A 416 -24.60 1.09 -16.34
N GLY A 417 -24.50 2.13 -17.16
CA GLY A 417 -24.06 2.01 -18.55
C GLY A 417 -22.64 1.46 -18.70
N ALA A 418 -21.72 1.81 -17.79
CA ALA A 418 -20.37 1.27 -17.73
C ALA A 418 -20.19 0.26 -16.59
N ILE A 419 -20.68 0.62 -15.39
CA ILE A 419 -20.52 -0.16 -14.16
C ILE A 419 -21.85 -0.29 -13.44
N TYR A 420 -22.15 -1.51 -12.99
CA TYR A 420 -23.29 -1.80 -12.13
C TYR A 420 -22.82 -2.47 -10.84
N CYS A 421 -23.21 -1.89 -9.70
CA CYS A 421 -22.95 -2.43 -8.37
C CYS A 421 -24.27 -2.75 -7.66
N TYR A 422 -24.36 -3.96 -7.13
CA TYR A 422 -25.49 -4.47 -6.37
C TYR A 422 -24.98 -5.17 -5.12
N PHE A 423 -25.33 -4.67 -3.93
CA PHE A 423 -24.86 -5.21 -2.65
C PHE A 423 -23.32 -5.30 -2.53
N SER A 424 -22.61 -4.44 -3.25
CA SER A 424 -21.15 -4.51 -3.42
C SER A 424 -20.54 -3.12 -3.36
N SER A 425 -19.41 -2.96 -2.70
CA SER A 425 -18.79 -1.67 -2.36
C SER A 425 -17.35 -1.55 -2.88
N PRO A 426 -17.12 -1.63 -4.21
CA PRO A 426 -15.78 -1.59 -4.80
C PRO A 426 -15.13 -0.20 -4.72
N THR A 427 -13.82 -0.15 -4.97
CA THR A 427 -13.10 1.11 -5.20
C THR A 427 -12.90 1.35 -6.70
N ILE A 428 -13.39 2.49 -7.19
CA ILE A 428 -13.28 2.93 -8.58
C ILE A 428 -12.48 4.24 -8.57
N LYS A 429 -11.30 4.27 -9.20
CA LYS A 429 -10.45 5.47 -9.14
C LYS A 429 -9.67 5.76 -10.41
N ASN A 430 -9.34 7.03 -10.66
CA ASN A 430 -8.56 7.46 -11.83
C ASN A 430 -9.15 7.05 -13.18
N CYS A 431 -10.46 6.80 -13.26
CA CYS A 431 -11.10 6.30 -14.47
C CYS A 431 -11.78 7.42 -15.24
N VAL A 432 -11.86 7.25 -16.57
CA VAL A 432 -12.66 8.07 -17.46
C VAL A 432 -13.87 7.26 -17.92
N PHE A 433 -15.07 7.78 -17.71
CA PHE A 433 -16.32 7.19 -18.19
C PHE A 433 -16.94 8.11 -19.23
N GLU A 434 -16.97 7.67 -20.49
CA GLU A 434 -17.49 8.49 -21.58
C GLU A 434 -18.47 7.78 -22.50
N ASN A 435 -19.52 8.48 -22.93
CA ASN A 435 -20.47 7.98 -23.93
C ASN A 435 -21.14 6.65 -23.55
N ASN A 436 -21.32 6.39 -22.25
CA ASN A 436 -22.06 5.22 -21.76
C ASN A 436 -23.53 5.57 -21.60
N THR A 437 -24.42 4.62 -21.90
CA THR A 437 -25.86 4.84 -21.92
C THR A 437 -26.61 3.74 -21.18
N ALA A 438 -27.36 4.08 -20.14
CA ALA A 438 -28.36 3.18 -19.54
C ALA A 438 -29.72 3.38 -20.24
N ALA A 439 -30.04 2.49 -21.18
CA ALA A 439 -31.20 2.65 -22.06
C ALA A 439 -32.39 1.77 -21.65
N GLY A 440 -33.60 2.36 -21.60
CA GLY A 440 -34.85 1.62 -21.48
C GLY A 440 -35.89 2.34 -20.62
N TYR A 441 -36.98 1.66 -20.27
CA TYR A 441 -37.97 2.24 -19.36
C TYR A 441 -37.42 2.25 -17.92
N ARG A 442 -37.38 3.44 -17.29
CA ARG A 442 -36.96 3.67 -15.89
C ARG A 442 -35.52 3.21 -15.57
N LYS A 443 -34.61 3.30 -16.54
CA LYS A 443 -33.19 2.94 -16.34
C LYS A 443 -32.37 4.11 -15.83
N ALA A 444 -31.33 3.79 -15.08
CA ALA A 444 -30.57 4.77 -14.31
C ALA A 444 -29.06 4.53 -14.32
N GLY A 445 -28.29 5.59 -14.07
CA GLY A 445 -26.83 5.56 -13.97
C GLY A 445 -26.20 5.39 -15.35
N GLY A 446 -26.11 6.47 -16.12
CA GLY A 446 -25.57 6.40 -17.49
C GLY A 446 -24.12 5.92 -17.52
N ALA A 447 -23.30 6.24 -16.51
CA ALA A 447 -22.02 5.59 -16.29
C ALA A 447 -22.10 4.53 -15.18
N ILE A 448 -22.46 4.95 -13.97
CA ILE A 448 -22.35 4.12 -12.76
C ILE A 448 -23.71 4.03 -12.08
N ALA A 449 -24.15 2.83 -11.73
CA ALA A 449 -25.33 2.61 -10.90
C ALA A 449 -24.96 1.80 -9.65
N LEU A 450 -25.33 2.34 -8.47
CA LEU A 450 -25.11 1.74 -7.16
C LEU A 450 -26.46 1.40 -6.51
N TYR A 451 -26.56 0.18 -5.97
CA TYR A 451 -27.76 -0.29 -5.28
C TYR A 451 -27.38 -1.09 -4.02
N ASN A 452 -27.77 -0.61 -2.84
CA ASN A 452 -27.26 -1.12 -1.55
C ASN A 452 -25.73 -1.23 -1.53
N SER A 453 -25.05 -0.19 -2.00
CA SER A 453 -23.62 -0.23 -2.36
C SER A 453 -22.90 1.05 -1.87
N ASN A 454 -21.78 0.87 -1.16
CA ASN A 454 -21.00 1.96 -0.58
C ASN A 454 -19.65 2.12 -1.32
N ALA A 455 -19.71 2.22 -2.65
CA ALA A 455 -18.51 2.31 -3.48
C ALA A 455 -17.69 3.58 -3.18
N ARG A 456 -16.37 3.50 -3.35
CA ARG A 456 -15.47 4.66 -3.33
C ARG A 456 -15.20 5.07 -4.78
N ILE A 457 -15.61 6.27 -5.18
CA ILE A 457 -15.43 6.79 -6.54
C ILE A 457 -14.50 8.02 -6.44
N LEU A 458 -13.24 7.86 -6.84
CA LEU A 458 -12.19 8.84 -6.53
C LEU A 458 -11.43 9.28 -7.79
N ARG A 459 -11.24 10.58 -8.00
CA ARG A 459 -10.42 11.09 -9.12
C ARG A 459 -10.90 10.59 -10.48
N CYS A 460 -12.22 10.47 -10.66
CA CYS A 460 -12.83 9.97 -11.89
C CYS A 460 -13.43 11.11 -12.72
N ARG A 461 -13.32 11.01 -14.04
CA ARG A 461 -13.99 11.90 -14.99
C ARG A 461 -15.17 11.16 -15.61
N ILE A 462 -16.39 11.61 -15.31
CA ILE A 462 -17.65 11.00 -15.73
C ILE A 462 -18.32 12.00 -16.67
N GLN A 463 -18.13 11.79 -17.98
CA GLN A 463 -18.50 12.78 -18.99
C GLN A 463 -19.40 12.23 -20.10
N ASN A 464 -20.33 13.04 -20.61
CA ASN A 464 -21.14 12.68 -21.78
C ASN A 464 -21.88 11.33 -21.66
N ASN A 465 -22.25 10.92 -20.45
CA ASN A 465 -23.02 9.69 -20.23
C ASN A 465 -24.52 10.01 -20.20
N ALA A 466 -25.34 9.03 -20.53
CA ALA A 466 -26.78 9.21 -20.66
C ALA A 466 -27.58 8.14 -19.91
N ALA A 467 -28.65 8.55 -19.22
CA ALA A 467 -29.65 7.64 -18.70
C ALA A 467 -31.03 8.03 -19.24
N SER A 468 -31.81 7.03 -19.64
CA SER A 468 -33.19 7.26 -20.11
C SER A 468 -34.10 7.90 -19.05
N SER A 469 -33.78 7.76 -17.76
CA SER A 469 -34.61 8.28 -16.68
C SER A 469 -33.81 8.98 -15.58
N PHE A 470 -32.92 8.30 -14.86
CA PHE A 470 -32.37 8.85 -13.61
C PHE A 470 -30.84 8.79 -13.57
N GLY A 471 -30.17 9.83 -13.12
CA GLY A 471 -28.71 9.80 -12.90
C GLY A 471 -27.94 9.63 -14.21
N GLY A 472 -27.83 10.70 -15.00
CA GLY A 472 -27.13 10.66 -16.29
C GLY A 472 -25.67 10.24 -16.15
N GLY A 473 -24.98 10.73 -15.11
CA GLY A 473 -23.66 10.24 -14.71
C GLY A 473 -23.79 9.07 -13.74
N ILE A 474 -24.20 9.36 -12.51
CA ILE A 474 -24.24 8.41 -11.40
C ILE A 474 -25.66 8.26 -10.85
N SER A 475 -26.13 7.03 -10.65
CA SER A 475 -27.33 6.74 -9.87
C SER A 475 -26.98 6.01 -8.58
N ILE A 476 -27.53 6.49 -7.46
CA ILE A 476 -27.30 5.97 -6.11
C ILE A 476 -28.67 5.66 -5.51
N ARG A 477 -28.89 4.39 -5.15
CA ARG A 477 -30.22 3.91 -4.77
C ARG A 477 -30.14 3.10 -3.48
N VAL A 478 -31.17 3.26 -2.65
CA VAL A 478 -31.54 2.41 -1.51
C VAL A 478 -30.36 2.08 -0.59
N ASN A 479 -30.29 2.77 0.54
CA ASN A 479 -29.32 2.48 1.62
C ASN A 479 -27.86 2.44 1.13
N SER A 480 -27.54 3.23 0.09
CA SER A 480 -26.20 3.37 -0.47
C SER A 480 -25.56 4.63 0.07
N SER A 481 -24.33 4.50 0.57
CA SER A 481 -23.55 5.58 1.17
C SER A 481 -22.16 5.68 0.53
N PRO A 482 -22.08 5.99 -0.79
CA PRO A 482 -20.80 6.07 -1.47
C PRO A 482 -20.01 7.30 -1.05
N TRP A 483 -18.69 7.18 -1.14
CA TRP A 483 -17.77 8.31 -1.03
C TRP A 483 -17.27 8.69 -2.42
N ILE A 484 -17.63 9.90 -2.85
CA ILE A 484 -17.26 10.46 -4.14
C ILE A 484 -16.34 11.64 -3.87
N SER A 485 -15.11 11.61 -4.40
CA SER A 485 -14.16 12.69 -4.17
C SER A 485 -13.27 12.96 -5.37
N GLU A 486 -12.88 14.22 -5.55
CA GLU A 486 -11.98 14.66 -6.64
C GLU A 486 -12.49 14.30 -8.03
N CYS A 487 -13.81 14.21 -8.22
CA CYS A 487 -14.42 13.79 -9.47
C CYS A 487 -14.86 14.97 -10.35
N GLU A 488 -14.85 14.75 -11.65
CA GLU A 488 -15.42 15.65 -12.66
C GLU A 488 -16.67 14.98 -13.26
N ILE A 489 -17.87 15.43 -12.89
CA ILE A 489 -19.16 14.92 -13.39
C ILE A 489 -19.69 15.94 -14.41
N LEU A 490 -19.39 15.70 -15.69
CA LEU A 490 -19.50 16.72 -16.75
C LEU A 490 -20.48 16.32 -17.85
N ASP A 491 -21.34 17.24 -18.27
CA ASP A 491 -22.12 17.11 -19.52
C ASP A 491 -22.93 15.79 -19.63
N ASN A 492 -23.36 15.22 -18.50
CA ASN A 492 -24.17 14.01 -18.47
C ASN A 492 -25.66 14.35 -18.60
N THR A 493 -26.44 13.42 -19.15
CA THR A 493 -27.85 13.65 -19.51
C THR A 493 -28.77 12.60 -18.89
N ALA A 494 -29.77 13.05 -18.12
CA ALA A 494 -30.87 12.22 -17.65
C ALA A 494 -32.18 12.61 -18.33
N GLY A 495 -32.94 11.63 -18.80
CA GLY A 495 -34.26 11.87 -19.41
C GLY A 495 -35.29 12.44 -18.43
N MET A 496 -35.13 12.20 -17.12
CA MET A 496 -36.04 12.68 -16.08
C MET A 496 -35.28 13.47 -15.01
N GLU A 497 -34.54 12.82 -14.12
CA GLU A 497 -34.03 13.48 -12.90
C GLU A 497 -32.55 13.18 -12.65
N GLY A 498 -31.82 14.17 -12.11
CA GLY A 498 -30.41 14.01 -11.73
C GLY A 498 -29.50 13.85 -12.95
N GLY A 499 -29.22 14.94 -13.67
CA GLY A 499 -28.38 14.89 -14.87
C GLY A 499 -26.97 14.41 -14.55
N GLY A 500 -26.34 15.01 -13.54
CA GLY A 500 -25.04 14.56 -13.02
C GLY A 500 -25.19 13.37 -12.09
N LEU A 501 -25.92 13.57 -10.99
CA LEU A 501 -26.10 12.57 -9.93
C LEU A 501 -27.56 12.51 -9.47
N TYR A 502 -28.04 11.28 -9.26
CA TYR A 502 -29.36 10.99 -8.71
C TYR A 502 -29.23 10.10 -7.46
N ALA A 503 -29.79 10.55 -6.34
CA ALA A 503 -29.82 9.86 -5.05
C ALA A 503 -31.25 9.55 -4.62
N TRP A 504 -31.51 8.32 -4.21
CA TRP A 504 -32.87 7.83 -3.93
C TRP A 504 -32.94 6.95 -2.69
N VAL A 505 -33.85 7.31 -1.78
CA VAL A 505 -34.30 6.58 -0.58
C VAL A 505 -33.14 6.10 0.31
N ASP A 506 -32.98 6.76 1.46
CA ASP A 506 -31.96 6.44 2.46
C ASP A 506 -30.52 6.45 1.92
N ALA A 507 -30.26 7.16 0.81
CA ALA A 507 -28.93 7.33 0.28
C ALA A 507 -28.16 8.40 1.07
N ARG A 508 -26.96 8.09 1.57
CA ARG A 508 -26.14 8.98 2.43
C ARG A 508 -24.79 9.24 1.78
N ILE A 509 -24.77 10.20 0.86
CA ILE A 509 -23.61 10.43 0.01
C ILE A 509 -22.64 11.40 0.68
N THR A 510 -21.35 11.10 0.62
CA THR A 510 -20.29 12.08 0.84
C THR A 510 -19.72 12.47 -0.52
N LEU A 511 -19.91 13.72 -0.92
CA LEU A 511 -19.43 14.28 -2.19
C LEU A 511 -18.49 15.45 -1.88
N GLU A 512 -17.20 15.29 -2.18
CA GLU A 512 -16.18 16.28 -1.82
C GLU A 512 -15.24 16.63 -2.97
N ASN A 513 -14.67 17.84 -2.97
CA ASN A 513 -13.60 18.25 -3.89
C ASN A 513 -13.94 18.02 -5.37
N SER A 514 -15.20 18.17 -5.77
CA SER A 514 -15.68 17.68 -7.07
C SER A 514 -16.34 18.78 -7.89
N VAL A 515 -16.20 18.67 -9.21
CA VAL A 515 -16.87 19.52 -10.20
C VAL A 515 -18.10 18.79 -10.73
N ILE A 516 -19.27 19.42 -10.65
CA ILE A 516 -20.53 18.92 -11.21
C ILE A 516 -21.05 19.97 -12.16
N ALA A 517 -20.83 19.79 -13.46
CA ALA A 517 -21.10 20.85 -14.40
C ALA A 517 -21.61 20.45 -15.78
N GLY A 518 -22.38 21.35 -16.40
CA GLY A 518 -22.92 21.15 -17.74
C GLY A 518 -23.94 20.02 -17.87
N ASN A 519 -24.35 19.40 -16.77
CA ASN A 519 -25.26 18.25 -16.80
C ASN A 519 -26.70 18.70 -17.08
N TYR A 520 -27.50 17.81 -17.67
CA TYR A 520 -28.88 18.07 -18.05
C TYR A 520 -29.86 17.02 -17.50
N ALA A 521 -30.98 17.46 -16.93
CA ALA A 521 -32.10 16.60 -16.55
C ALA A 521 -33.42 17.08 -17.18
N GLY A 522 -34.19 16.18 -17.77
CA GLY A 522 -35.45 16.54 -18.44
C GLY A 522 -36.54 17.12 -17.52
N GLN A 523 -36.51 16.85 -16.21
CA GLN A 523 -37.56 17.21 -15.26
C GLN A 523 -37.05 17.94 -14.02
N ALA A 524 -36.01 17.45 -13.33
CA ALA A 524 -35.50 18.12 -12.14
C ALA A 524 -34.06 17.73 -11.81
N GLY A 525 -33.34 18.59 -11.08
CA GLY A 525 -31.99 18.30 -10.60
C GLY A 525 -30.99 18.16 -11.75
N GLY A 526 -30.67 19.26 -12.44
CA GLY A 526 -29.71 19.23 -13.54
C GLY A 526 -28.36 18.66 -13.11
N GLY A 527 -27.79 19.22 -12.03
CA GLY A 527 -26.56 18.72 -11.40
C GLY A 527 -26.85 17.56 -10.46
N LEU A 528 -27.51 17.86 -9.34
CA LEU A 528 -27.76 16.93 -8.24
C LEU A 528 -29.27 16.79 -7.96
N PHE A 529 -29.71 15.56 -7.70
CA PHE A 529 -31.08 15.26 -7.30
C PHE A 529 -31.12 14.33 -6.08
N PHE A 530 -31.87 14.71 -5.05
CA PHE A 530 -32.08 13.93 -3.82
C PHE A 530 -33.56 13.68 -3.57
N TYR A 531 -33.94 12.43 -3.32
CA TYR A 531 -35.29 12.06 -2.93
C TYR A 531 -35.28 11.09 -1.76
N GLU A 532 -36.04 11.40 -0.71
CA GLU A 532 -36.15 10.61 0.53
C GLU A 532 -34.78 10.27 1.16
N CYS A 533 -33.82 11.21 1.11
CA CYS A 533 -32.49 11.06 1.72
C CYS A 533 -32.48 11.65 3.14
N THR A 534 -33.43 11.22 3.97
CA THR A 534 -33.58 11.65 5.38
C THR A 534 -33.32 10.46 6.30
N PRO A 535 -32.58 10.59 7.41
CA PRO A 535 -32.35 9.48 8.34
C PRO A 535 -33.64 8.96 8.97
N ALA A 536 -33.79 7.63 9.07
CA ALA A 536 -34.97 6.98 9.66
C ALA A 536 -35.24 7.33 11.15
N ASP A 537 -34.25 7.82 11.89
CA ASP A 537 -34.29 8.02 13.36
C ASP A 537 -34.42 9.50 13.81
N VAL A 538 -35.00 10.39 12.99
CA VAL A 538 -35.23 11.79 13.42
C VAL A 538 -36.27 11.96 14.55
N ASN A 539 -36.88 10.87 15.05
CA ASN A 539 -37.89 10.88 16.13
C ASN A 539 -37.41 10.35 17.50
N GLU A 540 -36.19 9.83 17.63
CA GLU A 540 -35.60 9.44 18.93
C GLU A 540 -34.32 10.24 19.26
N VAL A 541 -34.45 11.55 19.40
CA VAL A 541 -33.41 12.35 20.08
C VAL A 541 -33.52 12.08 21.58
N THR A 542 -32.90 11.00 22.07
CA THR A 542 -32.70 10.81 23.52
C THR A 542 -31.53 11.67 24.00
N PRO A 543 -31.55 12.25 25.22
CA PRO A 543 -30.46 13.08 25.74
C PRO A 543 -29.08 12.38 25.80
N ALA A 544 -29.02 11.06 25.62
CA ALA A 544 -27.78 10.29 25.55
C ALA A 544 -27.11 10.30 24.16
N SER A 545 -27.82 10.72 23.10
CA SER A 545 -27.21 11.02 21.78
C SER A 545 -26.59 12.43 21.71
N GLN A 546 -26.57 13.17 22.82
CA GLN A 546 -25.82 14.44 22.96
C GLN A 546 -24.35 14.25 23.34
N ILE A 547 -23.78 13.05 23.29
CA ILE A 547 -22.33 12.86 23.51
C ILE A 547 -21.59 13.04 22.18
N HIS A 548 -21.58 14.29 21.70
CA HIS A 548 -20.57 14.99 20.87
C HIS A 548 -21.14 16.29 20.27
N LEU A 549 -22.00 17.01 21.01
CA LEU A 549 -22.36 18.40 20.70
C LEU A 549 -21.59 19.36 21.61
N SER A 550 -20.29 19.44 21.38
CA SER A 550 -19.33 20.51 21.70
C SER A 550 -17.96 19.94 21.28
N GLU A 551 -17.24 20.42 20.27
CA GLU A 551 -16.92 21.78 19.87
C GLU A 551 -16.67 21.79 18.33
N ALA A 552 -17.12 22.86 17.63
CA ALA A 552 -17.00 23.10 16.17
C ALA A 552 -17.86 22.23 15.23
N ILE A 553 -18.73 22.89 14.45
CA ILE A 553 -19.83 22.29 13.66
C ILE A 553 -19.26 21.51 12.45
N GLY A 554 -19.13 20.19 12.57
CA GLY A 554 -18.91 19.27 11.44
C GLY A 554 -20.22 18.83 10.78
N PRO A 555 -20.18 18.23 9.58
CA PRO A 555 -21.38 17.72 8.91
C PRO A 555 -22.07 16.62 9.72
N ASP A 556 -23.40 16.54 9.66
CA ASP A 556 -24.14 15.41 10.27
C ASP A 556 -23.79 14.14 9.50
N PRO A 557 -23.17 13.13 10.13
CA PRO A 557 -22.78 11.90 9.45
C PRO A 557 -23.97 11.10 8.90
N ASN A 558 -25.20 11.48 9.26
CA ASN A 558 -26.41 10.79 8.81
C ASN A 558 -27.06 11.40 7.56
N ALA A 559 -26.67 12.61 7.14
CA ALA A 559 -27.24 13.28 5.98
C ALA A 559 -26.26 13.32 4.80
N PRO A 560 -26.73 13.38 3.53
CA PRO A 560 -25.90 13.79 2.41
C PRO A 560 -25.08 15.05 2.72
N ALA A 561 -23.76 14.92 2.60
CA ALA A 561 -22.78 15.98 2.85
C ALA A 561 -22.04 16.31 1.54
N ILE A 562 -22.21 17.54 1.09
CA ILE A 562 -21.58 18.10 -0.11
C ILE A 562 -20.61 19.18 0.35
N GLY A 563 -19.32 18.93 0.19
CA GLY A 563 -18.25 19.79 0.66
C GLY A 563 -17.31 20.17 -0.47
N PHE A 564 -16.76 21.39 -0.49
CA PHE A 564 -15.68 21.72 -1.44
C PHE A 564 -16.05 21.37 -2.89
N CYS A 565 -17.27 21.66 -3.33
CA CYS A 565 -17.72 21.31 -4.67
C CYS A 565 -17.99 22.55 -5.50
N THR A 566 -17.84 22.44 -6.82
CA THR A 566 -18.32 23.45 -7.77
C THR A 566 -19.47 22.85 -8.57
N ILE A 567 -20.68 23.39 -8.36
CA ILE A 567 -21.92 22.96 -9.03
C ILE A 567 -22.33 24.09 -9.98
N ALA A 568 -22.00 23.95 -11.27
CA ALA A 568 -22.14 25.04 -12.22
C ALA A 568 -22.67 24.65 -13.59
N ASP A 569 -23.32 25.57 -14.29
CA ASP A 569 -23.79 25.41 -15.67
C ASP A 569 -24.72 24.20 -15.92
N ASN A 570 -25.31 23.65 -14.86
CA ASN A 570 -26.23 22.54 -14.98
C ASN A 570 -27.62 23.06 -15.36
N ARG A 571 -28.35 22.26 -16.15
CA ARG A 571 -29.64 22.68 -16.72
C ARG A 571 -30.72 21.66 -16.45
N THR A 572 -31.96 22.12 -16.30
CA THR A 572 -33.10 21.22 -16.21
C THR A 572 -34.34 21.74 -16.92
N GLY A 573 -35.15 20.81 -17.43
CA GLY A 573 -36.46 21.08 -18.02
C GLY A 573 -37.57 21.37 -17.00
N GLY A 574 -37.29 21.31 -15.69
CA GLY A 574 -38.20 21.76 -14.63
C GLY A 574 -37.47 22.56 -13.56
N LEU A 575 -37.32 22.03 -12.34
CA LEU A 575 -36.79 22.75 -11.17
C LEU A 575 -35.43 22.21 -10.68
N GLY A 576 -34.62 23.10 -10.08
CA GLY A 576 -33.35 22.75 -9.46
C GLY A 576 -32.27 22.48 -10.49
N GLY A 577 -31.84 23.51 -11.22
CA GLY A 577 -30.73 23.38 -12.18
C GLY A 577 -29.47 22.84 -11.50
N GLY A 578 -29.06 23.45 -10.39
CA GLY A 578 -27.91 23.01 -9.60
C GLY A 578 -28.23 21.82 -8.70
N LEU A 579 -29.14 22.03 -7.75
CA LEU A 579 -29.54 21.03 -6.76
C LEU A 579 -31.06 21.01 -6.58
N PHE A 580 -31.62 19.81 -6.65
CA PHE A 580 -33.00 19.52 -6.28
C PHE A 580 -33.03 18.56 -5.09
N ALA A 581 -33.84 18.85 -4.07
CA ALA A 581 -34.07 17.96 -2.94
C ALA A 581 -35.55 17.84 -2.61
N MET A 582 -36.00 16.61 -2.41
CA MET A 582 -37.37 16.27 -2.01
C MET A 582 -37.35 15.24 -0.88
N ASP A 583 -38.12 15.51 0.17
CA ASP A 583 -38.20 14.75 1.41
C ASP A 583 -36.82 14.37 2.00
N SER A 584 -35.87 15.29 1.89
CA SER A 584 -34.43 15.03 2.12
C SER A 584 -33.76 16.06 3.03
N MET A 585 -32.78 15.62 3.82
CA MET A 585 -31.90 16.51 4.57
C MET A 585 -30.54 16.56 3.89
N VAL A 586 -30.10 17.73 3.42
CA VAL A 586 -28.84 17.91 2.69
C VAL A 586 -27.99 18.99 3.35
N GLN A 587 -26.67 18.82 3.33
CA GLN A 587 -25.72 19.80 3.82
C GLN A 587 -24.76 20.21 2.72
N LEU A 588 -24.59 21.51 2.56
CA LEU A 588 -23.68 22.11 1.59
C LEU A 588 -22.70 23.00 2.34
N HIS A 589 -21.40 22.79 2.14
CA HIS A 589 -20.37 23.62 2.76
C HIS A 589 -19.18 23.88 1.85
N ASN A 590 -18.56 25.06 1.98
CA ASN A 590 -17.29 25.37 1.28
C ASN A 590 -17.40 25.17 -0.23
N SER A 591 -18.59 25.37 -0.79
CA SER A 591 -18.94 25.00 -2.17
C SER A 591 -19.47 26.20 -2.95
N ILE A 592 -19.39 26.11 -4.28
CA ILE A 592 -19.90 27.10 -5.22
C ILE A 592 -21.11 26.53 -5.94
N VAL A 593 -22.21 27.28 -6.00
CA VAL A 593 -23.41 26.97 -6.80
C VAL A 593 -23.73 28.15 -7.71
N TRP A 594 -23.38 28.02 -8.98
CA TRP A 594 -23.35 29.17 -9.89
C TRP A 594 -23.83 28.87 -11.31
N ASN A 595 -24.53 29.82 -11.94
CA ASN A 595 -24.95 29.77 -13.34
C ASN A 595 -25.71 28.51 -13.78
N ASN A 596 -26.36 27.83 -12.84
CA ASN A 596 -27.29 26.75 -13.16
C ASN A 596 -28.62 27.33 -13.68
N GLN A 597 -29.40 26.55 -14.44
CA GLN A 597 -30.62 27.02 -15.09
C GLN A 597 -31.77 26.01 -14.97
N ALA A 598 -32.96 26.51 -14.67
CA ALA A 598 -34.22 25.81 -14.64
C ALA A 598 -35.16 26.36 -15.72
N ALA A 599 -36.10 25.54 -16.20
CA ALA A 599 -37.09 25.99 -17.17
C ALA A 599 -38.27 26.71 -16.50
N GLU A 600 -38.55 26.37 -15.24
CA GLU A 600 -39.58 27.02 -14.43
C GLU A 600 -39.04 28.30 -13.77
N PRO A 601 -39.90 29.30 -13.47
CA PRO A 601 -39.48 30.51 -12.77
C PRO A 601 -39.01 30.17 -11.36
N GLU A 602 -37.81 30.65 -10.99
CA GLU A 602 -37.15 30.35 -9.71
C GLU A 602 -36.77 28.86 -9.58
N GLY A 603 -35.64 28.57 -8.95
CA GLY A 603 -35.11 27.21 -8.86
C GLY A 603 -33.96 26.91 -9.82
N ASP A 604 -33.35 27.94 -10.40
CA ASP A 604 -32.12 27.83 -11.18
C ASP A 604 -31.01 27.13 -10.38
N GLN A 605 -30.70 27.65 -9.19
CA GLN A 605 -29.66 27.08 -8.34
C GLN A 605 -30.21 25.95 -7.45
N LEU A 606 -31.26 26.24 -6.67
CA LEU A 606 -31.75 25.37 -5.61
C LEU A 606 -33.27 25.20 -5.69
N ALA A 607 -33.75 23.95 -5.56
CA ALA A 607 -35.16 23.63 -5.43
C ALA A 607 -35.41 22.63 -4.30
N LEU A 608 -36.26 23.00 -3.33
CA LEU A 608 -36.63 22.18 -2.17
C LEU A 608 -38.14 21.94 -2.13
N ILE A 609 -38.55 20.67 -2.10
CA ILE A 609 -39.95 20.24 -2.07
C ILE A 609 -40.17 19.26 -0.92
N ASP A 610 -41.33 19.30 -0.26
CA ASP A 610 -41.76 18.28 0.69
C ASP A 610 -43.04 17.65 0.14
N ASP A 611 -43.05 16.33 -0.06
CA ASP A 611 -44.16 15.57 -0.63
C ASP A 611 -45.06 14.90 0.41
N TRP A 612 -44.90 15.29 1.68
CA TRP A 612 -45.62 14.85 2.87
C TRP A 612 -45.05 13.60 3.53
N LEU A 613 -43.87 13.15 3.12
CA LEU A 613 -43.14 12.08 3.78
C LEU A 613 -42.21 12.61 4.85
N ASN A 614 -41.28 13.50 4.49
CA ASN A 614 -40.30 14.08 5.40
C ASN A 614 -40.06 15.55 5.11
N ARG A 615 -39.77 16.33 6.15
CA ARG A 615 -39.45 17.74 5.94
C ARG A 615 -38.10 17.90 5.23
N THR A 616 -38.11 18.46 4.02
CA THR A 616 -36.88 18.82 3.30
C THR A 616 -36.14 19.96 3.98
N THR A 617 -34.85 19.76 4.22
CA THR A 617 -33.97 20.76 4.81
C THR A 617 -32.65 20.82 4.07
N LEU A 618 -32.24 22.00 3.61
CA LEU A 618 -30.90 22.27 3.10
C LEU A 618 -30.19 23.24 4.03
N LYS A 619 -29.05 22.83 4.59
CA LYS A 619 -28.17 23.69 5.38
C LYS A 619 -26.98 24.13 4.54
N VAL A 620 -26.70 25.42 4.50
CA VAL A 620 -25.65 26.00 3.67
C VAL A 620 -24.71 26.86 4.53
N ARG A 621 -23.40 26.63 4.45
CA ARG A 621 -22.39 27.39 5.21
C ARG A 621 -21.10 27.58 4.41
N TYR A 622 -20.48 28.75 4.50
CA TYR A 622 -19.24 29.06 3.80
C TYR A 622 -19.32 28.75 2.29
N CYS A 623 -20.46 29.05 1.66
CA CYS A 623 -20.68 28.80 0.24
C CYS A 623 -20.87 30.10 -0.54
N ASP A 624 -20.52 30.05 -1.81
CA ASP A 624 -20.91 31.08 -2.78
C ASP A 624 -22.10 30.56 -3.59
N VAL A 625 -23.27 31.16 -3.41
CA VAL A 625 -24.52 30.72 -4.04
C VAL A 625 -25.19 31.90 -4.74
N MET A 626 -25.30 31.79 -6.07
CA MET A 626 -25.91 32.83 -6.89
C MET A 626 -27.32 33.17 -6.41
N GLY A 627 -27.54 34.44 -6.09
CA GLY A 627 -28.83 35.00 -5.68
C GLY A 627 -29.15 34.91 -4.19
N LEU A 628 -28.41 34.12 -3.39
CA LEU A 628 -28.65 33.88 -1.95
C LEU A 628 -30.14 33.72 -1.58
N ASP A 629 -30.80 34.78 -1.11
CA ASP A 629 -32.19 34.72 -0.66
C ASP A 629 -33.21 34.77 -1.82
N GLN A 630 -32.76 34.82 -3.08
CA GLN A 630 -33.59 35.03 -4.26
C GLN A 630 -33.31 33.97 -5.35
N GLY A 631 -34.30 33.73 -6.21
CA GLY A 631 -34.14 32.86 -7.38
C GLY A 631 -34.13 31.35 -7.07
N HIS A 632 -34.52 30.96 -5.86
CA HIS A 632 -34.63 29.57 -5.42
C HIS A 632 -36.09 29.16 -5.26
N PHE A 633 -36.41 27.90 -5.56
CA PHE A 633 -37.75 27.36 -5.34
C PHE A 633 -37.80 26.63 -4.00
N ILE A 634 -38.50 27.19 -3.01
CA ILE A 634 -38.63 26.57 -1.68
C ILE A 634 -40.12 26.39 -1.36
N ASP A 635 -40.60 25.14 -1.35
CA ASP A 635 -41.98 24.87 -0.93
C ASP A 635 -42.22 25.30 0.53
N ALA A 636 -43.46 25.63 0.86
CA ALA A 636 -43.87 26.22 2.15
C ALA A 636 -43.53 25.36 3.38
N ARG A 637 -43.27 24.05 3.20
CA ARG A 637 -42.88 23.14 4.29
C ARG A 637 -41.38 22.85 4.35
N SER A 638 -40.64 23.24 3.33
CA SER A 638 -39.19 23.05 3.23
C SER A 638 -38.43 24.14 3.98
N ILE A 639 -37.19 23.85 4.37
CA ILE A 639 -36.31 24.79 5.07
C ILE A 639 -35.01 24.94 4.30
N LEU A 640 -34.74 26.16 3.83
CA LEU A 640 -33.40 26.59 3.45
C LEU A 640 -32.79 27.35 4.64
N GLN A 641 -31.71 26.82 5.20
CA GLN A 641 -31.02 27.40 6.34
C GLN A 641 -29.66 27.94 5.90
N TRP A 642 -29.55 29.27 5.89
CA TRP A 642 -28.28 29.97 5.73
C TRP A 642 -27.57 30.08 7.08
N ASP A 643 -26.48 29.35 7.24
CA ASP A 643 -25.55 29.51 8.35
C ASP A 643 -24.46 30.54 7.98
N GLU A 644 -23.33 30.54 8.70
CA GLU A 644 -22.27 31.54 8.55
C GLU A 644 -21.53 31.45 7.20
N GLY A 645 -20.94 32.58 6.78
CA GLY A 645 -19.94 32.63 5.71
C GLY A 645 -20.46 32.52 4.28
N ASN A 646 -21.78 32.55 4.05
CA ASN A 646 -22.35 32.49 2.70
C ASN A 646 -22.38 33.87 2.03
N PHE A 647 -22.12 33.92 0.72
CA PHE A 647 -22.20 35.14 -0.08
C PHE A 647 -22.69 34.87 -1.52
N ASP A 648 -22.96 35.95 -2.25
CA ASP A 648 -23.36 35.98 -3.67
C ASP A 648 -22.40 36.91 -4.40
N ALA A 649 -21.39 36.35 -5.05
CA ALA A 649 -20.48 37.10 -5.89
C ALA A 649 -20.05 36.23 -7.07
N ASP A 650 -19.82 36.82 -8.25
CA ASP A 650 -19.29 36.04 -9.37
C ASP A 650 -18.01 35.30 -8.94
N PRO A 651 -17.97 33.95 -9.01
CA PRO A 651 -16.81 33.17 -8.62
C PRO A 651 -15.58 33.50 -9.47
N LEU A 652 -15.76 34.11 -10.65
CA LEU A 652 -14.69 34.44 -11.59
C LEU A 652 -13.83 33.22 -11.89
N PHE A 653 -14.41 32.23 -12.56
CA PHE A 653 -13.65 31.08 -13.07
C PHE A 653 -12.76 31.50 -14.23
N ALA A 654 -11.57 30.91 -14.33
CA ALA A 654 -10.59 31.38 -15.30
C ALA A 654 -10.88 31.03 -16.76
N ASP A 655 -11.65 29.97 -17.02
CA ASP A 655 -12.20 29.66 -18.36
C ASP A 655 -13.38 28.68 -18.25
N ALA A 656 -14.57 29.18 -17.86
CA ALA A 656 -15.77 28.34 -17.71
C ALA A 656 -16.42 27.96 -19.05
N GLU A 657 -16.24 28.77 -20.09
CA GLU A 657 -16.92 28.61 -21.38
C GLU A 657 -16.13 27.71 -22.36
N ASP A 658 -14.79 27.79 -22.37
CA ASP A 658 -13.92 26.92 -23.19
C ASP A 658 -13.09 25.99 -22.29
N GLY A 659 -13.37 24.68 -22.34
CA GLY A 659 -12.56 23.66 -21.65
C GLY A 659 -12.98 23.30 -20.21
N ARG A 660 -14.05 23.93 -19.67
CA ARG A 660 -14.65 23.61 -18.36
C ARG A 660 -13.67 23.77 -17.19
N ASN A 661 -12.87 24.84 -17.21
CA ASN A 661 -11.91 25.12 -16.16
C ASN A 661 -12.54 25.93 -15.02
N TYR A 662 -12.96 25.21 -13.97
CA TYR A 662 -13.57 25.80 -12.77
C TYR A 662 -12.56 26.17 -11.67
N HIS A 663 -11.27 26.31 -12.00
CA HIS A 663 -10.32 26.95 -11.08
C HIS A 663 -10.66 28.44 -10.95
N LEU A 664 -10.44 28.97 -9.75
CA LEU A 664 -10.68 30.37 -9.45
C LEU A 664 -9.62 31.21 -10.16
N LYS A 665 -10.04 32.32 -10.78
CA LYS A 665 -9.12 33.27 -11.39
C LYS A 665 -8.26 33.91 -10.30
N SER A 666 -6.94 33.89 -10.49
CA SER A 666 -5.98 34.47 -9.56
C SER A 666 -4.81 35.10 -10.31
N ALA A 667 -4.53 36.37 -10.01
CA ALA A 667 -3.35 37.08 -10.48
C ALA A 667 -2.04 36.51 -9.90
N ALA A 668 -2.08 35.84 -8.75
CA ALA A 668 -0.93 35.11 -8.21
C ALA A 668 -0.72 33.74 -8.86
N GLY A 669 -1.67 33.33 -9.71
CA GLY A 669 -1.62 32.12 -10.50
C GLY A 669 -2.63 31.06 -10.06
N ARG A 670 -2.99 30.24 -11.04
CA ARG A 670 -3.90 29.10 -10.87
C ARG A 670 -3.34 27.86 -11.57
N TRP A 671 -3.86 26.71 -11.19
CA TRP A 671 -3.56 25.47 -11.87
C TRP A 671 -4.27 25.40 -13.23
N ASP A 672 -3.55 25.02 -14.29
CA ASP A 672 -4.14 24.62 -15.57
C ASP A 672 -4.17 23.09 -15.67
N PRO A 673 -5.35 22.45 -15.61
CA PRO A 673 -5.46 21.00 -15.67
C PRO A 673 -5.05 20.41 -17.03
N THR A 674 -5.07 21.21 -18.10
CA THR A 674 -4.70 20.83 -19.46
C THR A 674 -3.18 20.81 -19.62
N ALA A 675 -2.51 21.88 -19.21
CA ALA A 675 -1.05 21.94 -19.23
C ALA A 675 -0.40 21.09 -18.14
N GLY A 676 -1.12 20.85 -17.03
CA GLY A 676 -0.54 20.24 -15.84
C GLY A 676 0.51 21.14 -15.18
N ASP A 677 0.31 22.47 -15.24
CA ASP A 677 1.25 23.47 -14.73
C ASP A 677 0.49 24.72 -14.23
N TRP A 678 1.20 25.60 -13.53
CA TRP A 678 0.69 26.88 -13.06
C TRP A 678 0.70 27.93 -14.16
N VAL A 679 -0.39 28.66 -14.29
CA VAL A 679 -0.53 29.76 -15.25
C VAL A 679 -0.94 31.04 -14.55
N LEU A 680 -0.46 32.17 -15.08
CA LEU A 680 -0.81 33.51 -14.63
C LEU A 680 -1.90 34.08 -15.50
N ASP A 681 -3.01 34.44 -14.86
CA ASP A 681 -4.18 34.98 -15.57
C ASP A 681 -3.96 36.40 -16.11
N ASP A 682 -2.96 37.11 -15.58
CA ASP A 682 -2.59 38.49 -15.94
C ASP A 682 -1.33 38.59 -16.85
N GLY A 683 -0.69 37.46 -17.18
CA GLY A 683 0.55 37.43 -17.94
C GLY A 683 1.81 37.83 -17.16
N GLY A 684 1.78 37.85 -15.83
CA GLY A 684 2.96 38.02 -14.97
C GLY A 684 3.23 39.40 -14.43
N ASN A 685 2.21 40.27 -14.36
CA ASN A 685 2.34 41.63 -13.87
C ASN A 685 1.29 41.91 -12.79
N PHE A 686 1.52 41.38 -11.59
CA PHE A 686 0.64 41.65 -10.46
C PHE A 686 0.52 43.16 -10.22
N ASP A 687 -0.66 43.71 -10.49
CA ASP A 687 -1.03 45.10 -10.25
C ASP A 687 -2.38 45.13 -9.51
N PRO A 688 -2.38 45.50 -8.22
CA PRO A 688 -3.58 45.52 -7.38
C PRO A 688 -4.63 46.56 -7.81
N THR A 689 -4.38 47.34 -8.87
CA THR A 689 -5.30 48.35 -9.40
C THR A 689 -6.09 47.89 -10.63
N ASP A 690 -5.69 46.80 -11.28
CA ASP A 690 -6.41 46.22 -12.43
C ASP A 690 -6.52 44.68 -12.42
N ASP A 691 -5.90 43.99 -11.45
CA ASP A 691 -6.06 42.55 -11.25
C ASP A 691 -7.45 42.17 -10.69
N GLU A 692 -8.17 41.34 -11.46
CA GLU A 692 -9.44 40.77 -11.07
C GLU A 692 -9.22 39.36 -10.50
N ASN A 693 -9.44 39.20 -9.19
CA ASN A 693 -9.30 37.95 -8.46
C ASN A 693 -10.65 37.44 -7.99
N SER A 694 -10.80 36.12 -7.95
CA SER A 694 -12.00 35.49 -7.43
C SER A 694 -12.28 35.85 -5.97
N PRO A 695 -13.53 36.19 -5.61
CA PRO A 695 -13.94 36.41 -4.22
C PRO A 695 -13.97 35.10 -3.40
N CYS A 696 -13.90 33.94 -4.06
CA CYS A 696 -13.90 32.63 -3.43
C CYS A 696 -12.52 32.18 -2.93
N ILE A 697 -11.48 32.97 -3.23
CA ILE A 697 -10.13 32.74 -2.70
C ILE A 697 -10.09 33.14 -1.22
N ASP A 698 -9.49 32.32 -0.36
CA ASP A 698 -9.37 32.53 1.10
C ASP A 698 -10.73 32.75 1.82
N ALA A 699 -11.82 32.19 1.27
CA ALA A 699 -13.19 32.49 1.71
C ALA A 699 -13.87 31.36 2.51
N GLY A 700 -13.28 30.16 2.58
CA GLY A 700 -13.89 28.98 3.19
C GLY A 700 -13.96 29.01 4.72
N ASP A 701 -14.32 27.92 5.37
CA ASP A 701 -14.51 27.91 6.83
C ASP A 701 -13.18 28.18 7.57
N PRO A 702 -13.06 29.26 8.37
CA PRO A 702 -11.83 29.60 9.09
C PRO A 702 -11.49 28.59 10.21
N ALA A 703 -12.41 27.68 10.57
CA ALA A 703 -12.16 26.62 11.52
C ALA A 703 -11.57 25.36 10.88
N LEU A 704 -11.55 25.25 9.55
CA LEU A 704 -10.96 24.12 8.86
C LEU A 704 -9.44 24.27 8.79
N GLU A 705 -8.73 23.17 9.04
CA GLU A 705 -7.29 23.11 8.79
C GLU A 705 -7.04 23.30 7.29
N VAL A 706 -6.03 24.10 6.94
CA VAL A 706 -5.66 24.39 5.54
C VAL A 706 -5.18 23.17 4.74
N ARG A 707 -5.11 21.97 5.34
CA ARG A 707 -4.79 20.68 4.68
C ARG A 707 -3.63 20.82 3.66
N ASN A 708 -3.91 20.58 2.38
CA ASN A 708 -2.93 20.60 1.29
C ASN A 708 -2.79 21.99 0.64
N GLU A 709 -3.54 22.98 1.12
CA GLU A 709 -3.55 24.37 0.68
C GLU A 709 -2.48 25.18 1.46
N LEU A 710 -1.22 24.70 1.42
CA LEU A 710 -0.10 25.29 2.17
C LEU A 710 0.41 26.59 1.53
N ARG A 711 1.43 27.22 2.16
CA ARG A 711 1.97 28.56 1.81
C ARG A 711 2.04 28.77 0.29
N CYS A 712 1.37 29.84 -0.14
CA CYS A 712 1.01 30.31 -1.49
C CYS A 712 -0.46 30.26 -1.88
N HIS A 713 -1.26 29.48 -1.17
CA HIS A 713 -2.71 29.46 -1.36
C HIS A 713 -3.46 30.29 -0.31
N GLY A 714 -2.72 30.80 0.69
CA GLY A 714 -3.21 31.60 1.81
C GLY A 714 -3.35 30.79 3.11
N ASP A 715 -3.76 31.46 4.17
CA ASP A 715 -3.96 30.86 5.51
C ASP A 715 -5.41 30.39 5.74
N ARG A 716 -6.26 30.50 4.71
CA ARG A 716 -7.66 30.11 4.76
C ARG A 716 -8.01 29.39 3.46
N ILE A 717 -8.78 28.33 3.58
CA ILE A 717 -9.11 27.50 2.43
C ILE A 717 -9.96 28.23 1.38
N ASN A 718 -9.70 27.96 0.11
CA ASN A 718 -10.57 28.42 -0.98
C ASN A 718 -11.94 27.70 -0.94
N ILE A 719 -12.99 28.35 -1.43
CA ILE A 719 -14.30 27.72 -1.65
C ILE A 719 -14.30 27.04 -3.04
N GLY A 720 -14.92 25.87 -3.16
CA GLY A 720 -15.12 25.16 -4.43
C GLY A 720 -14.29 23.89 -4.59
N ALA A 721 -14.39 23.26 -5.77
CA ALA A 721 -13.85 21.93 -6.08
C ALA A 721 -12.38 21.69 -5.73
N TYR A 722 -11.56 22.74 -5.78
CA TYR A 722 -10.10 22.64 -5.60
C TYR A 722 -9.62 23.20 -4.25
N GLY A 723 -10.51 23.78 -3.45
CA GLY A 723 -10.18 24.27 -2.10
C GLY A 723 -9.74 23.15 -1.17
N GLY A 724 -8.74 23.39 -0.34
CA GLY A 724 -8.13 22.39 0.53
C GLY A 724 -7.30 21.33 -0.21
N THR A 725 -6.97 21.54 -1.49
CA THR A 725 -6.14 20.64 -2.32
C THR A 725 -4.85 21.34 -2.79
N GLU A 726 -3.90 20.57 -3.30
CA GLU A 726 -2.65 21.11 -3.91
C GLU A 726 -2.89 21.90 -5.20
N LYS A 727 -4.12 21.87 -5.75
CA LYS A 727 -4.52 22.54 -7.00
C LYS A 727 -5.36 23.79 -6.76
N ALA A 728 -5.53 24.19 -5.49
CA ALA A 728 -6.28 25.39 -5.15
C ALA A 728 -5.67 26.62 -5.85
N SER A 729 -6.43 27.69 -6.08
CA SER A 729 -5.87 28.89 -6.72
C SER A 729 -5.05 29.70 -5.71
N ARG A 730 -3.99 30.38 -6.14
CA ARG A 730 -3.07 31.04 -5.21
C ARG A 730 -3.71 32.29 -4.61
N SER A 731 -3.34 32.61 -3.37
CA SER A 731 -3.78 33.85 -2.73
C SER A 731 -3.08 35.04 -3.39
N PRO A 732 -3.82 36.06 -3.87
CA PRO A 732 -3.23 37.25 -4.49
C PRO A 732 -2.43 38.11 -3.50
N HIS A 733 -2.56 37.87 -2.19
CA HIS A 733 -1.89 38.65 -1.16
C HIS A 733 -0.53 38.04 -0.72
N GLU A 734 -0.23 36.82 -1.16
CA GLU A 734 1.02 36.11 -0.83
C GLU A 734 2.09 36.32 -1.91
N LYS A 735 3.35 36.51 -1.50
CA LYS A 735 4.47 36.57 -2.45
C LYS A 735 4.90 35.16 -2.81
N CYS A 736 4.52 34.69 -3.99
CA CYS A 736 4.72 33.31 -4.41
C CYS A 736 5.74 33.14 -5.52
N CYS A 737 6.53 32.07 -5.43
CA CYS A 737 7.38 31.64 -6.52
C CYS A 737 6.56 31.13 -7.71
N MET A 738 6.78 31.76 -8.86
CA MET A 738 6.19 31.36 -10.14
C MET A 738 6.88 30.17 -10.80
N GLN A 739 8.01 29.73 -10.26
CA GLN A 739 8.72 28.53 -10.68
C GLN A 739 8.74 27.56 -9.51
N CYS A 740 8.29 26.32 -9.70
CA CYS A 740 8.60 25.25 -8.75
C CYS A 740 10.12 25.05 -8.76
N LEU A 741 10.83 25.74 -7.86
CA LEU A 741 12.25 25.54 -7.63
C LEU A 741 12.40 24.30 -6.75
N PRO A 742 13.00 23.19 -7.26
CA PRO A 742 13.20 22.01 -6.42
C PRO A 742 14.07 22.37 -5.21
N GLY A 743 13.48 22.29 -4.01
CA GLY A 743 14.14 22.65 -2.75
C GLY A 743 13.72 23.97 -2.13
N ASP A 744 12.85 24.75 -2.77
CA ASP A 744 12.14 25.90 -2.17
C ASP A 744 10.84 25.38 -1.53
N LEU A 745 10.89 25.13 -0.22
CA LEU A 745 9.82 24.49 0.54
C LEU A 745 8.86 25.50 1.17
N ASN A 746 9.27 26.77 1.22
CA ASN A 746 8.46 27.86 1.73
C ASN A 746 7.86 28.73 0.61
N CYS A 747 8.17 28.43 -0.66
CA CYS A 747 7.72 29.08 -1.88
C CYS A 747 8.06 30.58 -1.98
N ASP A 748 9.12 31.05 -1.30
CA ASP A 748 9.53 32.47 -1.26
C ASP A 748 10.43 32.91 -2.43
N CYS A 749 10.68 32.02 -3.39
CA CYS A 749 11.58 32.17 -4.52
C CYS A 749 13.08 32.08 -4.19
N ILE A 750 13.44 31.67 -2.97
CA ILE A 750 14.82 31.69 -2.50
C ILE A 750 15.10 30.37 -1.76
N ILE A 751 15.81 29.44 -2.41
CA ILE A 751 16.32 28.25 -1.71
C ILE A 751 17.33 28.69 -0.64
N ASN A 752 16.93 28.65 0.62
CA ASN A 752 17.71 29.15 1.74
C ASN A 752 17.58 28.26 3.01
N LEU A 753 18.06 28.78 4.14
CA LEU A 753 18.07 28.03 5.41
C LEU A 753 16.68 27.82 6.00
N GLU A 754 15.69 28.64 5.64
CA GLU A 754 14.30 28.48 6.03
C GLU A 754 13.67 27.26 5.36
N ASP A 755 13.98 26.98 4.10
CA ASP A 755 13.56 25.75 3.42
C ASP A 755 14.18 24.53 4.08
N LEU A 756 15.49 24.59 4.35
CA LEU A 756 16.17 23.52 5.07
C LEU A 756 15.57 23.32 6.47
N ALA A 757 15.15 24.39 7.15
CA ALA A 757 14.50 24.29 8.45
C ALA A 757 13.13 23.59 8.36
N ILE A 758 12.32 23.89 7.33
CA ILE A 758 11.05 23.19 7.07
C ILE A 758 11.30 21.71 6.75
N LEU A 759 12.31 21.41 5.92
CA LEU A 759 12.72 20.03 5.63
C LEU A 759 13.14 19.29 6.90
N MET A 760 13.95 19.93 7.74
CA MET A 760 14.42 19.36 9.01
C MET A 760 13.29 19.19 10.02
N GLU A 761 12.34 20.12 10.09
CA GLU A 761 11.17 20.02 10.95
C GLU A 761 10.28 18.86 10.52
N ASN A 762 10.01 18.72 9.22
CA ASN A 762 9.26 17.59 8.66
C ASN A 762 10.00 16.26 8.88
N TRP A 763 11.32 16.23 8.66
CA TRP A 763 12.15 15.04 8.91
C TRP A 763 12.18 14.63 10.39
N LEU A 764 12.23 15.60 11.31
CA LEU A 764 12.17 15.34 12.76
C LEU A 764 10.79 14.87 13.21
N LYS A 765 9.71 15.44 12.67
CA LYS A 765 8.33 15.00 12.92
C LYS A 765 8.11 13.56 12.44
N CYS A 766 8.63 13.21 11.26
CA CYS A 766 8.50 11.87 10.68
C CYS A 766 9.35 10.79 11.38
N ASN A 767 10.46 11.14 12.05
CA ASN A 767 11.34 10.17 12.71
C ASN A 767 11.10 10.01 14.23
N MET A 768 10.22 10.83 14.84
CA MET A 768 9.91 10.75 16.27
C MET A 768 8.47 10.34 16.60
N LEU A 769 7.62 10.10 15.59
CA LEU A 769 6.23 9.64 15.76
C LEU A 769 5.94 8.40 14.89
N PRO A 770 4.92 7.58 15.21
CA PRO A 770 4.54 6.40 14.41
C PRO A 770 4.23 6.78 12.96
N ARG A 771 4.64 5.93 12.00
CA ARG A 771 4.66 6.14 10.54
C ARG A 771 3.33 6.54 9.84
N HIS A 772 2.22 6.68 10.56
CA HIS A 772 0.90 6.97 9.99
C HIS A 772 0.59 8.47 9.81
N HIS A 773 1.53 9.37 10.10
CA HIS A 773 1.33 10.83 10.03
C HIS A 773 2.21 11.55 8.98
N CYS A 774 2.91 10.83 8.10
CA CYS A 774 3.64 11.46 7.00
C CYS A 774 2.82 11.33 5.71
N MET A 775 2.27 12.46 5.24
CA MET A 775 1.90 12.66 3.83
C MET A 775 2.90 13.62 3.20
#